data_AF-A0A7X1E5E0-F1
#
_entry.id   AF-A0A7X1E5E0-F1
#
_cell.length_a   1.000
_cell.length_b   1.000
_cell.length_c   1.000
_cell.angle_alpha   90.00
_cell.angle_beta   90.00
_cell.angle_gamma   90.00
#
_symmetry.space_group_name_H-M   'P 1'
#
loop_
_entity.id
_entity.type
_entity.pdbx_description
1 polymer ?
#
loop_
_entity_poly.entity_id
_entity_poly.type
_entity_poly.pdbx_seq_one_letter_code
_entity_poly.pdbx_strand_id
1 'polypeptide(L)'
;MNLPVVAGGFPPDILTSRARGLKRIASEIRHHFSLASDEGNAGGWDLDIFPRLLSAPEWEQIRDGAVQRMEAFSRFTADVYGKQRIVSEGILPADVLLGVPGYYRELLGKGGPENFGFLFGAMDLIQGESGDWSVFENHFSFPPGISHVIQNRRMLAQAFPEVFEGHSVAPVAGFGSELVEALRGKKASRDQRIVLLTRGDTLRPHFDDSFLARHMGIVSARPADLIVRDGRVFLKTIDGLERVDVIMRKVETNAVDPITFVENPDRGVPGLVHCVRRGTVRVENVLGAEVADNRALLPFSDAIIRFYMNEEPILPTVETFHCFDRDQFEWVSSRPDEFLFDYVATPRVMISADDMGASNPQAVSSPLMKGPPEWTIARRKVKAARLPLWSDGGTAEAPFFLRIFGILRPRPVILPGGLSWQSGNANSIGFIGGMKDTWVIDERLGRATHQNNDLEEDLAPAILSAPSRVADGLYWMARYLERARNAAHQAGLLENIRLTELGPSDVNYYWPLWRGVAAAADFSQIADIEETPANFPRLFREFVGKAADPASVISSLYAARNNMDRIQEWVTPEMSDVFYQLIEEVEYALHRKGRLANRRNLDACLIVSREYSRFLGTMERTLSHDSVYRFWVLGSSIEWAIGSTLLLESIIPSRISMQKRHLEDDTDLTALLRLLGCLDAYRREYRSRAYLDRVIRLVWRNEDLPGSFLYNLFRIRDSLRAIEDDTPMHSNAPLRRRVSRMINRVENFPIEEVFPARMVHLDFGSGTDQVHAKTLRKVSSELEWLRKSLRSLHGQIEDRYFNHQVGR
;
A
#
# COMPACT_ATOMS: atom_id res chain seq x y z
N MET A 1 26.56 1.31 -29.34
CA MET A 1 25.83 0.17 -29.92
C MET A 1 24.49 0.72 -30.40
N ASN A 2 24.19 0.73 -31.71
CA ASN A 2 23.00 1.43 -32.20
C ASN A 2 21.74 0.56 -32.02
N LEU A 3 20.71 1.16 -31.42
CA LEU A 3 19.34 0.63 -31.23
C LEU A 3 18.64 -0.03 -32.43
N PRO A 4 18.93 0.32 -33.71
CA PRO A 4 18.46 -0.42 -34.88
C PRO A 4 18.94 -1.88 -34.94
N VAL A 5 19.94 -2.29 -34.14
CA VAL A 5 20.40 -3.69 -34.10
C VAL A 5 19.51 -4.57 -33.20
N VAL A 6 18.93 -4.00 -32.14
CA VAL A 6 18.09 -4.75 -31.18
C VAL A 6 16.63 -4.85 -31.64
N ALA A 7 16.13 -3.82 -32.34
CA ALA A 7 14.75 -3.78 -32.83
C ALA A 7 14.60 -3.81 -34.36
N GLY A 8 15.66 -3.53 -35.13
CA GLY A 8 15.58 -3.46 -36.60
C GLY A 8 15.38 -4.81 -37.30
N GLY A 9 15.40 -5.91 -36.54
CA GLY A 9 14.99 -7.23 -37.01
C GLY A 9 13.47 -7.48 -36.96
N PHE A 10 12.69 -6.63 -36.26
CA PHE A 10 11.25 -6.84 -36.07
C PHE A 10 10.42 -5.92 -36.96
N PRO A 11 9.41 -6.43 -37.68
CA PRO A 11 8.54 -5.60 -38.49
C PRO A 11 7.63 -4.67 -37.63
N PRO A 12 7.21 -3.50 -38.17
CA PRO A 12 6.50 -2.46 -37.42
C PRO A 12 5.19 -2.90 -36.76
N ASP A 13 4.50 -3.87 -37.34
CA ASP A 13 3.27 -4.47 -36.82
C ASP A 13 3.52 -5.22 -35.50
N ILE A 14 4.62 -5.97 -35.41
CA ILE A 14 5.05 -6.63 -34.18
C ILE A 14 5.40 -5.59 -33.12
N LEU A 15 6.20 -4.57 -33.47
CA LEU A 15 6.55 -3.50 -32.53
C LEU A 15 5.32 -2.76 -31.99
N THR A 16 4.34 -2.47 -32.85
CA THR A 16 3.06 -1.85 -32.46
C THR A 16 2.25 -2.76 -31.54
N SER A 17 2.25 -4.08 -31.80
CA SER A 17 1.58 -5.07 -30.95
C SER A 17 2.23 -5.16 -29.57
N ARG A 18 3.57 -5.24 -29.52
CA ARG A 18 4.37 -5.29 -28.29
C ARG A 18 4.20 -4.01 -27.46
N ALA A 19 4.21 -2.84 -28.09
CA ALA A 19 3.95 -1.56 -27.42
C ALA A 19 2.54 -1.50 -26.80
N ARG A 20 1.52 -2.02 -27.49
CA ARG A 20 0.16 -2.14 -26.93
C ARG A 20 0.11 -3.11 -25.75
N GLY A 21 0.80 -4.25 -25.85
CA GLY A 21 0.94 -5.21 -24.75
C GLY A 21 1.59 -4.58 -23.52
N LEU A 22 2.67 -3.81 -23.72
CA LEU A 22 3.38 -3.10 -22.67
C LEU A 22 2.49 -2.05 -21.98
N LYS A 23 1.75 -1.26 -22.77
CA LYS A 23 0.76 -0.30 -22.23
C LYS A 23 -0.32 -1.00 -21.38
N ARG A 24 -0.73 -2.21 -21.76
CA ARG A 24 -1.69 -3.01 -20.98
C ARG A 24 -1.10 -3.44 -19.63
N ILE A 25 0.11 -4.02 -19.63
CA ILE A 25 0.79 -4.43 -18.39
C ILE A 25 1.05 -3.22 -17.49
N ALA A 26 1.50 -2.10 -18.05
CA ALA A 26 1.72 -0.86 -17.32
C ALA A 26 0.41 -0.29 -16.74
N SER A 27 -0.73 -0.49 -17.41
CA SER A 27 -2.04 -0.14 -16.86
C SER A 27 -2.43 -1.05 -15.69
N GLU A 28 -2.22 -2.37 -15.79
CA GLU A 28 -2.47 -3.32 -14.69
C GLU A 28 -1.64 -2.93 -13.44
N ILE A 29 -0.33 -2.68 -13.61
CA ILE A 29 0.55 -2.20 -12.53
C ILE A 29 0.12 -0.83 -11.97
N ARG A 30 -0.45 0.06 -12.78
CA ARG A 30 -0.95 1.36 -12.30
C ARG A 30 -2.08 1.21 -11.29
N HIS A 31 -3.00 0.25 -11.49
CA HIS A 31 -4.11 0.00 -10.56
C HIS A 31 -3.61 -0.41 -9.17
N HIS A 32 -2.48 -1.12 -9.11
CA HIS A 32 -1.88 -1.53 -7.85
C HIS A 32 -1.38 -0.36 -7.00
N PHE A 33 -1.05 0.80 -7.60
CA PHE A 33 -0.17 1.80 -6.96
C PHE A 33 -0.62 3.27 -7.12
N SER A 34 -1.81 3.52 -7.69
CA SER A 34 -2.40 4.86 -7.81
C SER A 34 -3.32 5.18 -6.64
N LEU A 35 -2.84 5.98 -5.68
CA LEU A 35 -3.66 6.61 -4.63
C LEU A 35 -3.57 8.14 -4.70
N ALA A 36 -4.00 8.71 -5.83
CA ALA A 36 -4.58 10.05 -5.84
C ALA A 36 -5.56 10.10 -7.01
N SER A 37 -6.85 10.16 -6.69
CA SER A 37 -7.88 10.60 -7.62
C SER A 37 -7.62 12.07 -7.94
N ASP A 38 -7.03 12.34 -9.09
CA ASP A 38 -7.32 13.55 -9.84
C ASP A 38 -7.62 13.16 -11.28
N GLU A 39 -8.92 13.20 -11.58
CA GLU A 39 -9.44 13.27 -12.94
C GLU A 39 -8.79 14.48 -13.64
N GLY A 40 -7.79 14.24 -14.50
CA GLY A 40 -7.40 15.25 -15.48
C GLY A 40 -5.97 15.22 -15.99
N ASN A 41 -4.96 14.81 -15.21
CA ASN A 41 -3.58 14.90 -15.71
C ASN A 41 -2.53 14.02 -14.99
N ALA A 42 -2.93 12.94 -14.32
CA ALA A 42 -1.98 12.00 -13.73
C ALA A 42 -1.25 11.19 -14.82
N GLY A 43 -0.10 11.71 -15.27
CA GLY A 43 0.78 11.09 -16.27
C GLY A 43 1.02 9.61 -16.00
N GLY A 44 0.71 8.79 -16.99
CA GLY A 44 0.78 7.33 -16.90
C GLY A 44 2.19 6.76 -16.78
N TRP A 45 2.28 5.47 -16.43
CA TRP A 45 3.52 4.69 -16.57
C TRP A 45 3.80 4.46 -18.06
N ASP A 46 4.38 5.46 -18.71
CA ASP A 46 4.63 5.47 -20.15
C ASP A 46 6.01 4.87 -20.45
N LEU A 47 6.11 3.54 -20.44
CA LEU A 47 7.36 2.83 -20.72
C LEU A 47 7.50 2.55 -22.22
N ASP A 48 8.63 2.98 -22.77
CA ASP A 48 9.00 2.73 -24.15
C ASP A 48 9.54 1.31 -24.35
N ILE A 49 9.26 0.72 -25.52
CA ILE A 49 9.68 -0.64 -25.87
C ILE A 49 11.19 -0.74 -26.16
N PHE A 50 11.86 0.38 -26.42
CA PHE A 50 13.29 0.40 -26.73
C PHE A 50 14.12 0.78 -25.49
N PRO A 51 14.94 -0.14 -24.96
CA PRO A 51 15.80 0.14 -23.82
C PRO A 51 16.95 1.08 -24.20
N ARG A 52 17.45 1.85 -23.23
CA ARG A 52 18.76 2.52 -23.34
C ARG A 52 19.85 1.46 -23.19
N LEU A 53 20.81 1.42 -24.11
CA LEU A 53 21.95 0.51 -24.03
C LEU A 53 23.19 1.25 -23.53
N LEU A 54 23.89 0.67 -22.58
CA LEU A 54 25.21 1.11 -22.10
C LEU A 54 26.21 -0.02 -22.35
N SER A 55 27.32 0.32 -23.00
CA SER A 55 28.45 -0.61 -23.18
C SER A 55 29.23 -0.78 -21.88
N ALA A 56 30.01 -1.85 -21.77
CA ALA A 56 30.83 -2.10 -20.60
C ALA A 56 31.82 -0.95 -20.26
N PRO A 57 32.55 -0.34 -21.21
CA PRO A 57 33.43 0.80 -20.90
C PRO A 57 32.68 2.06 -20.44
N GLU A 58 31.55 2.37 -21.08
CA GLU A 58 30.68 3.48 -20.64
C GLU A 58 30.18 3.24 -19.22
N TRP A 59 29.77 2.01 -18.91
CA TRP A 59 29.31 1.65 -17.59
C TRP A 59 30.43 1.69 -16.53
N GLU A 60 31.64 1.26 -16.85
CA GLU A 60 32.80 1.35 -15.94
C GLU A 60 33.09 2.81 -15.56
N GLN A 61 33.09 3.74 -16.52
CA GLN A 61 33.25 5.17 -16.23
C GLN A 61 32.13 5.69 -15.31
N ILE A 62 30.87 5.36 -15.64
CA ILE A 62 29.71 5.78 -14.83
C ILE A 62 29.81 5.23 -13.40
N ARG A 63 30.13 3.93 -13.26
CA ARG A 63 30.29 3.25 -11.97
C ARG A 63 31.37 3.93 -11.13
N ASP A 64 32.55 4.11 -11.68
CA ASP A 64 33.71 4.61 -10.93
C ASP A 64 33.50 6.08 -10.52
N GLY A 65 32.95 6.91 -11.41
CA GLY A 65 32.60 8.29 -11.06
C GLY A 65 31.45 8.41 -10.06
N ALA A 66 30.48 7.49 -10.12
CA ALA A 66 29.41 7.44 -9.12
C ALA A 66 29.96 7.12 -7.73
N VAL A 67 30.85 6.12 -7.62
CA VAL A 67 31.52 5.76 -6.36
C VAL A 67 32.32 6.94 -5.83
N GLN A 68 33.18 7.54 -6.66
CA GLN A 68 34.00 8.70 -6.28
C GLN A 68 33.15 9.85 -5.72
N ARG A 69 32.08 10.21 -6.43
CA ARG A 69 31.18 11.30 -6.01
C ARG A 69 30.42 10.95 -4.73
N MET A 70 29.89 9.73 -4.62
CA MET A 70 29.19 9.30 -3.40
C MET A 70 30.12 9.33 -2.18
N GLU A 71 31.36 8.88 -2.32
CA GLU A 71 32.36 8.94 -1.25
C GLU A 71 32.70 10.38 -0.85
N ALA A 72 32.92 11.26 -1.83
CA ALA A 72 33.20 12.67 -1.58
C ALA A 72 32.06 13.36 -0.84
N PHE A 73 30.81 13.17 -1.28
CA PHE A 73 29.64 13.78 -0.66
C PHE A 73 29.28 13.16 0.70
N SER A 74 29.62 11.89 0.91
CA SER A 74 29.53 11.24 2.22
C SER A 74 30.49 11.92 3.22
N ARG A 75 31.76 12.12 2.83
CA ARG A 75 32.75 12.86 3.64
C ARG A 75 32.36 14.33 3.86
N PHE A 76 31.79 14.97 2.84
CA PHE A 76 31.23 16.33 2.95
C PHE A 76 30.15 16.41 4.03
N THR A 77 29.17 15.50 3.97
CA THR A 77 28.08 15.46 4.96
C THR A 77 28.63 15.27 6.37
N ALA A 78 29.65 14.42 6.53
CA ALA A 78 30.33 14.23 7.81
C ALA A 78 31.03 15.49 8.33
N ASP A 79 31.68 16.23 7.43
CA ASP A 79 32.45 17.41 7.78
C ASP A 79 31.54 18.58 8.18
N VAL A 80 30.45 18.83 7.45
CA VAL A 80 29.57 19.99 7.71
C VAL A 80 28.83 19.94 9.05
N TYR A 81 28.59 18.74 9.59
CA TYR A 81 28.06 18.55 10.95
C TYR A 81 29.17 18.26 11.99
N GLY A 82 30.42 18.13 11.52
CA GLY A 82 31.61 17.83 12.30
C GLY A 82 32.55 19.03 12.43
N LYS A 83 33.73 18.95 11.78
CA LYS A 83 34.80 19.94 11.91
C LYS A 83 34.65 21.14 10.95
N GLN A 84 33.80 21.01 9.94
CA GLN A 84 33.53 22.04 8.92
C GLN A 84 34.80 22.51 8.19
N ARG A 85 35.75 21.60 7.92
CA ARG A 85 37.00 21.89 7.22
C ARG A 85 36.79 22.54 5.86
N ILE A 86 35.83 22.04 5.07
CA ILE A 86 35.55 22.60 3.74
C ILE A 86 35.17 24.08 3.79
N VAL A 87 34.54 24.51 4.89
CA VAL A 87 34.20 25.93 5.12
C VAL A 87 35.41 26.68 5.67
N SER A 88 36.09 26.13 6.69
CA SER A 88 37.24 26.81 7.32
C SER A 88 38.44 26.98 6.38
N GLU A 89 38.59 26.08 5.40
CA GLU A 89 39.64 26.12 4.38
C GLU A 89 39.21 26.92 3.13
N GLY A 90 38.01 27.51 3.14
CA GLY A 90 37.56 28.46 2.11
C GLY A 90 37.09 27.84 0.79
N ILE A 91 36.88 26.52 0.74
CA ILE A 91 36.40 25.83 -0.46
C ILE A 91 34.89 26.05 -0.67
N LEU A 92 34.11 26.00 0.42
CA LEU A 92 32.69 26.32 0.42
C LEU A 92 32.43 27.55 1.29
N PRO A 93 31.83 28.64 0.76
CA PRO A 93 31.49 29.80 1.57
C PRO A 93 30.50 29.46 2.70
N ALA A 94 30.72 30.02 3.88
CA ALA A 94 29.85 29.78 5.04
C ALA A 94 28.39 30.18 4.78
N ASP A 95 28.17 31.31 4.09
CA ASP A 95 26.84 31.81 3.78
C ASP A 95 26.06 30.87 2.87
N VAL A 96 26.75 30.18 1.95
CA VAL A 96 26.13 29.13 1.12
C VAL A 96 25.69 27.98 2.01
N LEU A 97 26.56 27.42 2.85
CA LEU A 97 26.19 26.30 3.72
C LEU A 97 25.06 26.66 4.70
N LEU A 98 25.15 27.84 5.35
CA LEU A 98 24.22 28.25 6.41
C LEU A 98 22.87 28.73 5.87
N GLY A 99 22.81 29.19 4.62
CA GLY A 99 21.59 29.62 3.95
C GLY A 99 20.85 28.49 3.22
N VAL A 100 21.47 27.33 3.07
CA VAL A 100 20.94 26.18 2.34
C VAL A 100 19.83 25.44 3.11
N PRO A 101 18.63 25.23 2.51
CA PRO A 101 17.66 24.27 3.02
C PRO A 101 18.21 22.85 3.03
N GLY A 102 17.99 22.12 4.12
CA GLY A 102 18.54 20.77 4.31
C GLY A 102 19.78 20.72 5.22
N TYR A 103 20.34 21.88 5.59
CA TYR A 103 21.31 21.99 6.69
C TYR A 103 20.61 22.26 8.03
N TYR A 104 20.77 21.37 8.99
CA TYR A 104 20.09 21.44 10.29
C TYR A 104 21.07 21.68 11.42
N ARG A 105 21.09 22.91 11.96
CA ARG A 105 22.03 23.32 13.03
C ARG A 105 21.86 22.49 14.30
N GLU A 106 20.67 21.95 14.53
CA GLU A 106 20.35 21.04 15.62
C GLU A 106 21.26 19.80 15.61
N LEU A 107 21.77 19.39 14.45
CA LEU A 107 22.63 18.21 14.32
C LEU A 107 24.12 18.49 14.62
N LEU A 108 24.49 19.76 14.86
CA LEU A 108 25.87 20.13 15.19
C LEU A 108 26.35 19.52 16.51
N GLY A 109 27.59 19.03 16.52
CA GLY A 109 28.40 18.90 17.74
C GLY A 109 28.22 17.63 18.59
N LYS A 110 27.32 16.69 18.27
CA LYS A 110 27.30 15.34 18.90
C LYS A 110 26.76 14.27 17.94
N GLY A 111 27.65 13.37 17.50
CA GLY A 111 27.35 12.23 16.60
C GLY A 111 28.58 11.64 15.88
N GLY A 112 29.67 12.42 15.77
CA GLY A 112 31.02 11.99 15.36
C GLY A 112 31.22 11.79 13.85
N PRO A 113 32.33 12.27 13.25
CA PRO A 113 32.63 12.14 11.81
C PRO A 113 32.81 10.68 11.32
N GLU A 114 32.83 9.68 12.22
CA GLU A 114 32.87 8.26 11.87
C GLU A 114 31.48 7.67 11.53
N ASN A 115 30.38 8.40 11.79
CA ASN A 115 29.00 7.93 11.63
C ASN A 115 28.15 8.80 10.69
N PHE A 116 28.72 9.79 10.02
CA PHE A 116 27.99 10.65 9.09
C PHE A 116 28.43 10.35 7.66
N GLY A 117 27.47 9.90 6.87
CA GLY A 117 27.58 9.50 5.49
C GLY A 117 26.23 8.94 5.07
N PHE A 118 25.98 8.76 3.79
CA PHE A 118 24.77 8.09 3.32
C PHE A 118 25.13 6.71 2.80
N LEU A 119 24.24 5.75 3.06
CA LEU A 119 24.38 4.37 2.60
C LEU A 119 23.84 4.21 1.18
N PHE A 120 22.70 4.82 0.89
CA PHE A 120 21.96 4.62 -0.35
C PHE A 120 21.78 5.95 -1.08
N GLY A 121 22.25 6.04 -2.31
CA GLY A 121 22.19 7.29 -3.07
C GLY A 121 21.82 7.06 -4.52
N ALA A 122 21.43 8.13 -5.19
CA ALA A 122 21.31 8.19 -6.63
C ALA A 122 21.85 9.51 -7.17
N MET A 123 22.10 9.55 -8.47
CA MET A 123 22.45 10.77 -9.18
C MET A 123 21.88 10.75 -10.58
N ASP A 124 21.49 11.92 -11.06
CA ASP A 124 20.95 12.14 -12.38
C ASP A 124 22.08 12.53 -13.31
N LEU A 125 22.21 11.81 -14.41
CA LEU A 125 23.22 11.99 -15.43
C LEU A 125 22.56 12.45 -16.72
N ILE A 126 23.26 13.32 -17.43
CA ILE A 126 22.96 13.71 -18.80
C ILE A 126 24.14 13.36 -19.69
N GLN A 127 23.85 12.82 -20.87
CA GLN A 127 24.87 12.53 -21.88
C GLN A 127 24.83 13.63 -22.94
N GLY A 128 25.95 14.26 -23.24
CA GLY A 128 26.06 15.24 -24.32
C GLY A 128 26.07 14.58 -25.71
N GLU A 129 25.84 15.36 -26.76
CA GLU A 129 25.95 14.89 -28.16
C GLU A 129 27.33 14.30 -28.51
N SER A 130 28.39 14.71 -27.80
CA SER A 130 29.75 14.15 -27.92
C SER A 130 29.90 12.76 -27.28
N GLY A 131 28.92 12.31 -26.49
CA GLY A 131 28.96 11.06 -25.73
C GLY A 131 29.43 11.22 -24.28
N ASP A 132 29.93 12.39 -23.90
CA ASP A 132 30.42 12.68 -22.55
C ASP A 132 29.28 12.71 -21.52
N TRP A 133 29.56 12.24 -20.31
CA TRP A 133 28.61 12.20 -19.20
C TRP A 133 28.86 13.33 -18.22
N SER A 134 27.77 13.92 -17.73
CA SER A 134 27.83 14.93 -16.66
C SER A 134 26.73 14.72 -15.64
N VAL A 135 27.03 15.06 -14.39
CA VAL A 135 26.05 15.01 -13.29
C VAL A 135 25.15 16.24 -13.37
N PHE A 136 23.84 15.99 -13.38
CA PHE A 136 22.81 17.01 -13.40
C PHE A 136 22.21 17.28 -12.01
N GLU A 137 22.06 16.24 -11.18
CA GLU A 137 21.51 16.35 -9.81
C GLU A 137 21.97 15.20 -8.91
N ASN A 138 22.03 15.44 -7.59
CA ASN A 138 22.32 14.44 -6.56
C ASN A 138 21.03 14.09 -5.79
N HIS A 139 20.90 12.82 -5.39
CA HIS A 139 19.79 12.31 -4.57
C HIS A 139 20.33 11.35 -3.50
N PHE A 140 20.98 11.88 -2.48
CA PHE A 140 21.65 11.17 -1.40
C PHE A 140 20.87 11.14 -0.08
N SER A 141 19.75 11.85 0.04
CA SER A 141 18.87 11.76 1.21
C SER A 141 17.94 10.54 1.17
N PHE A 142 17.03 10.48 0.22
CA PHE A 142 16.11 9.35 0.00
C PHE A 142 15.83 9.20 -1.50
N PRO A 143 16.74 8.56 -2.27
CA PRO A 143 16.63 8.51 -3.72
C PRO A 143 15.34 7.81 -4.17
N PRO A 144 14.54 8.44 -5.05
CA PRO A 144 13.32 7.86 -5.56
C PRO A 144 13.52 7.17 -6.92
N GLY A 145 12.69 6.17 -7.20
CA GLY A 145 12.52 5.59 -8.53
C GLY A 145 13.17 4.22 -8.74
N ILE A 146 13.74 3.62 -7.69
CA ILE A 146 14.32 2.27 -7.75
C ILE A 146 13.25 1.22 -8.12
N SER A 147 12.01 1.40 -7.65
CA SER A 147 10.86 0.59 -8.04
C SER A 147 10.64 0.60 -9.55
N HIS A 148 10.84 1.75 -10.20
CA HIS A 148 10.63 1.88 -11.64
C HIS A 148 11.69 1.11 -12.42
N VAL A 149 12.94 1.08 -11.96
CA VAL A 149 14.00 0.30 -12.61
C VAL A 149 13.64 -1.19 -12.65
N ILE A 150 13.24 -1.74 -11.49
CA ILE A 150 12.90 -3.16 -11.37
C ILE A 150 11.61 -3.49 -12.14
N GLN A 151 10.58 -2.63 -12.05
CA GLN A 151 9.34 -2.83 -12.79
C GLN A 151 9.51 -2.69 -14.30
N ASN A 152 10.28 -1.70 -14.78
CA ASN A 152 10.53 -1.50 -16.20
C ASN A 152 11.16 -2.75 -16.82
N ARG A 153 12.17 -3.32 -16.16
CA ARG A 153 12.80 -4.57 -16.58
C ARG A 153 11.79 -5.72 -16.66
N ARG A 154 10.98 -5.90 -15.62
CA ARG A 154 9.96 -6.96 -15.56
C ARG A 154 8.91 -6.82 -16.64
N MET A 155 8.37 -5.62 -16.83
CA MET A 155 7.33 -5.35 -17.83
C MET A 155 7.86 -5.55 -19.25
N LEU A 156 9.06 -5.05 -19.55
CA LEU A 156 9.65 -5.23 -20.86
C LEU A 156 9.92 -6.71 -21.16
N ALA A 157 10.44 -7.46 -20.18
CA ALA A 157 10.65 -8.90 -20.30
C ALA A 157 9.34 -9.69 -20.51
N GLN A 158 8.24 -9.25 -19.89
CA GLN A 158 6.93 -9.87 -20.07
C GLN A 158 6.28 -9.51 -21.41
N ALA A 159 6.40 -8.26 -21.85
CA ALA A 159 5.76 -7.78 -23.07
C ALA A 159 6.52 -8.22 -24.33
N PHE A 160 7.85 -8.21 -24.28
CA PHE A 160 8.74 -8.38 -25.41
C PHE A 160 9.98 -9.23 -25.04
N PRO A 161 9.82 -10.50 -24.63
CA PRO A 161 10.93 -11.35 -24.21
C PRO A 161 12.00 -11.55 -25.29
N GLU A 162 11.61 -11.56 -26.56
CA GLU A 162 12.52 -11.76 -27.70
C GLU A 162 13.59 -10.66 -27.80
N VAL A 163 13.33 -9.47 -27.25
CA VAL A 163 14.29 -8.36 -27.25
C VAL A 163 15.49 -8.62 -26.31
N PHE A 164 15.35 -9.56 -25.37
CA PHE A 164 16.44 -9.99 -24.48
C PHE A 164 17.29 -11.11 -25.08
N GLU A 165 16.81 -11.81 -26.11
CA GLU A 165 17.54 -12.91 -26.73
C GLU A 165 18.82 -12.41 -27.41
N GLY A 166 19.96 -13.05 -27.15
CA GLY A 166 21.26 -12.66 -27.71
C GLY A 166 21.97 -11.50 -27.01
N HIS A 167 21.41 -10.96 -25.91
CA HIS A 167 22.02 -9.88 -25.13
C HIS A 167 22.34 -10.31 -23.69
N SER A 168 23.59 -10.11 -23.27
CA SER A 168 24.03 -10.33 -21.88
C SER A 168 23.67 -9.12 -21.00
N VAL A 169 22.38 -8.93 -20.74
CA VAL A 169 21.85 -7.82 -19.92
C VAL A 169 22.10 -8.09 -18.43
N ALA A 170 22.74 -7.14 -17.75
CA ALA A 170 22.99 -7.26 -16.32
C ALA A 170 21.69 -7.29 -15.48
N PRO A 171 21.60 -8.15 -14.45
CA PRO A 171 20.41 -8.24 -13.60
C PRO A 171 20.31 -7.07 -12.63
N VAL A 172 19.08 -6.60 -12.38
CA VAL A 172 18.79 -5.47 -11.47
C VAL A 172 17.98 -5.87 -10.22
N ALA A 173 17.37 -7.06 -10.23
CA ALA A 173 16.43 -7.48 -9.18
C ALA A 173 17.09 -7.73 -7.81
N GLY A 174 18.38 -8.10 -7.79
CA GLY A 174 19.11 -8.42 -6.55
C GLY A 174 19.49 -7.20 -5.69
N PHE A 175 19.25 -5.98 -6.17
CA PHE A 175 19.68 -4.76 -5.48
C PHE A 175 19.01 -4.56 -4.11
N GLY A 176 17.78 -5.05 -3.92
CA GLY A 176 17.10 -5.01 -2.61
C GLY A 176 17.84 -5.83 -1.55
N SER A 177 18.31 -7.03 -1.91
CA SER A 177 19.11 -7.89 -1.01
C SER A 177 20.42 -7.21 -0.62
N GLU A 178 21.12 -6.61 -1.59
CA GLU A 178 22.36 -5.87 -1.35
C GLU A 178 22.16 -4.71 -0.37
N LEU A 179 21.02 -4.02 -0.46
CA LEU A 179 20.69 -2.90 0.43
C LEU A 179 20.45 -3.38 1.87
N VAL A 180 19.75 -4.50 2.06
CA VAL A 180 19.54 -5.08 3.40
C VAL A 180 20.85 -5.57 4.00
N GLU A 181 21.70 -6.22 3.21
CA GLU A 181 23.02 -6.65 3.67
C GLU A 181 23.88 -5.45 4.09
N ALA A 182 23.82 -4.36 3.32
CA ALA A 182 24.49 -3.12 3.67
C ALA A 182 23.93 -2.49 4.97
N LEU A 183 22.61 -2.54 5.16
CA LEU A 183 21.93 -2.11 6.40
C LEU A 183 22.22 -3.00 7.60
N ARG A 184 22.66 -4.26 7.42
CA ARG A 184 23.14 -5.11 8.53
C ARG A 184 24.54 -4.68 8.98
N GLY A 185 25.42 -4.40 8.03
CA GLY A 185 26.80 -3.97 8.29
C GLY A 185 27.69 -5.05 8.93
N LYS A 186 28.93 -4.69 9.31
CA LYS A 186 29.96 -5.66 9.75
C LYS A 186 29.74 -6.28 11.14
N LYS A 187 28.96 -5.64 12.02
CA LYS A 187 28.62 -6.14 13.36
C LYS A 187 27.22 -6.77 13.39
N ALA A 188 26.86 -7.51 12.33
CA ALA A 188 25.57 -8.16 12.20
C ALA A 188 25.37 -9.13 13.37
N SER A 189 24.58 -8.72 14.37
CA SER A 189 23.96 -9.67 15.29
C SER A 189 22.74 -10.24 14.59
N ARG A 190 22.49 -11.54 14.76
CA ARG A 190 21.35 -12.25 14.15
C ARG A 190 19.99 -11.65 14.55
N ASP A 191 19.96 -10.97 15.69
CA ASP A 191 18.77 -10.34 16.27
C ASP A 191 18.58 -8.87 15.85
N GLN A 192 19.39 -8.36 14.91
CA GLN A 192 19.29 -6.96 14.50
C GLN A 192 17.98 -6.72 13.73
N ARG A 193 17.11 -5.90 14.31
CA ARG A 193 15.80 -5.56 13.75
C ARG A 193 15.91 -4.30 12.91
N ILE A 194 15.59 -4.43 11.62
CA ILE A 194 15.67 -3.37 10.61
C ILE A 194 14.25 -3.02 10.16
N VAL A 195 13.92 -1.72 10.13
CA VAL A 195 12.64 -1.22 9.63
C VAL A 195 12.85 -0.11 8.60
N LEU A 196 11.94 0.05 7.66
CA LEU A 196 11.87 1.23 6.78
C LEU A 196 10.88 2.22 7.38
N LEU A 197 11.32 3.44 7.71
CA LEU A 197 10.45 4.52 8.17
C LEU A 197 9.93 5.32 6.98
N THR A 198 8.63 5.20 6.71
CA THR A 198 7.91 5.94 5.66
C THR A 198 6.95 6.97 6.26
N ARG A 199 6.61 8.02 5.50
CA ARG A 199 5.57 8.99 5.90
C ARG A 199 4.18 8.36 5.94
N GLY A 200 3.94 7.32 5.13
CA GLY A 200 2.63 6.66 5.05
C GLY A 200 1.54 7.51 4.39
N ASP A 201 1.89 8.59 3.69
CA ASP A 201 0.95 9.37 2.88
C ASP A 201 0.56 8.61 1.59
N THR A 202 -0.57 8.95 0.98
CA THR A 202 -1.09 8.23 -0.20
C THR A 202 -0.41 8.63 -1.51
N LEU A 203 0.58 9.52 -1.47
CA LEU A 203 1.23 10.07 -2.66
C LEU A 203 2.19 9.07 -3.32
N ARG A 204 2.60 9.34 -4.57
CA ARG A 204 3.56 8.52 -5.34
C ARG A 204 4.83 8.05 -4.58
N PRO A 205 5.42 8.82 -3.64
CA PRO A 205 6.55 8.36 -2.83
C PRO A 205 6.26 7.08 -2.02
N HIS A 206 5.01 6.85 -1.58
CA HIS A 206 4.63 5.65 -0.81
C HIS A 206 4.79 4.34 -1.58
N PHE A 207 4.62 4.39 -2.91
CA PHE A 207 4.82 3.22 -3.76
C PHE A 207 6.27 2.74 -3.72
N ASP A 208 7.23 3.64 -3.92
CA ASP A 208 8.65 3.29 -3.97
C ASP A 208 9.11 2.73 -2.61
N ASP A 209 8.61 3.30 -1.51
CA ASP A 209 8.89 2.85 -0.14
C ASP A 209 8.33 1.45 0.14
N SER A 210 7.04 1.22 -0.13
CA SER A 210 6.39 -0.07 0.11
C SER A 210 6.98 -1.16 -0.79
N PHE A 211 7.27 -0.82 -2.05
CA PHE A 211 7.93 -1.69 -2.99
C PHE A 211 9.31 -2.13 -2.48
N LEU A 212 10.11 -1.17 -2.02
CA LEU A 212 11.45 -1.43 -1.52
C LEU A 212 11.43 -2.26 -0.23
N ALA A 213 10.56 -1.91 0.74
CA ALA A 213 10.39 -2.69 1.96
C ALA A 213 10.06 -4.16 1.68
N ARG A 214 9.14 -4.41 0.75
CA ARG A 214 8.77 -5.76 0.30
C ARG A 214 9.93 -6.50 -0.39
N HIS A 215 10.67 -5.84 -1.28
CA HIS A 215 11.82 -6.45 -1.97
C HIS A 215 12.99 -6.74 -1.01
N MET A 216 13.10 -5.96 0.06
CA MET A 216 14.07 -6.15 1.12
C MET A 216 13.62 -7.18 2.17
N GLY A 217 12.33 -7.51 2.23
CA GLY A 217 11.78 -8.36 3.27
C GLY A 217 11.88 -7.75 4.66
N ILE A 218 11.78 -6.42 4.79
CA ILE A 218 11.76 -5.71 6.08
C ILE A 218 10.43 -5.02 6.31
N VAL A 219 10.12 -4.73 7.58
CA VAL A 219 8.88 -4.05 7.96
C VAL A 219 8.92 -2.58 7.53
N SER A 220 7.87 -2.13 6.83
CA SER A 220 7.59 -0.71 6.64
C SER A 220 6.83 -0.18 7.87
N ALA A 221 7.43 0.76 8.57
CA ALA A 221 6.90 1.40 9.76
C ALA A 221 6.53 2.85 9.47
N ARG A 222 5.35 3.27 9.95
CA ARG A 222 4.95 4.68 10.02
C ARG A 222 5.40 5.27 11.35
N PRO A 223 5.46 6.60 11.50
CA PRO A 223 5.86 7.20 12.78
C PRO A 223 4.98 6.74 13.95
N ALA A 224 3.68 6.55 13.72
CA ALA A 224 2.74 6.05 14.72
C ALA A 224 2.98 4.59 15.14
N ASP A 225 3.66 3.79 14.32
CA ASP A 225 4.02 2.40 14.62
C ASP A 225 5.24 2.32 15.55
N LEU A 226 6.03 3.40 15.64
CA LEU A 226 7.23 3.48 16.46
C LEU A 226 6.97 4.25 17.76
N ILE A 227 7.68 3.88 18.83
CA ILE A 227 7.65 4.58 20.10
C ILE A 227 9.05 4.61 20.72
N VAL A 228 9.39 5.72 21.37
CA VAL A 228 10.62 5.83 22.15
C VAL A 228 10.32 5.55 23.62
N ARG A 229 11.07 4.62 24.21
CA ARG A 229 11.01 4.30 25.64
C ARG A 229 12.42 4.04 26.17
N ASP A 230 12.75 4.61 27.33
CA ASP A 230 14.07 4.47 27.97
C ASP A 230 15.26 4.76 27.02
N GLY A 231 15.09 5.75 26.14
CA GLY A 231 16.08 6.16 25.15
C GLY A 231 16.36 5.12 24.05
N ARG A 232 15.42 4.21 23.78
CA ARG A 232 15.46 3.23 22.68
C ARG A 232 14.18 3.31 21.86
N VAL A 233 14.25 2.92 20.59
CA VAL A 233 13.10 2.87 19.68
C VAL A 233 12.51 1.47 19.68
N PHE A 234 11.18 1.38 19.69
CA PHE A 234 10.43 0.13 19.62
C PHE A 234 9.36 0.20 18.54
N LEU A 235 9.14 -0.91 17.84
CA LEU A 235 8.01 -1.16 16.96
C LEU A 235 6.85 -1.74 17.79
N LYS A 236 5.65 -1.23 17.54
CA LYS A 236 4.39 -1.75 18.08
C LYS A 236 3.94 -2.96 17.26
N THR A 237 4.11 -4.16 17.79
CA THR A 237 3.70 -5.42 17.15
C THR A 237 2.55 -6.07 17.90
N ILE A 238 1.97 -7.11 17.30
CA ILE A 238 1.01 -7.98 17.98
C ILE A 238 1.61 -8.72 19.20
N ASP A 239 2.93 -8.72 19.31
CA ASP A 239 3.73 -9.35 20.39
C ASP A 239 4.20 -8.34 21.45
N GLY A 240 3.71 -7.10 21.35
CA GLY A 240 4.13 -6.01 22.22
C GLY A 240 5.18 -5.13 21.57
N LEU A 241 6.10 -4.62 22.38
CA LEU A 241 7.12 -3.67 21.94
C LEU A 241 8.41 -4.40 21.56
N GLU A 242 8.76 -4.39 20.28
CA GLU A 242 10.01 -4.97 19.78
C GLU A 242 11.05 -3.89 19.50
N ARG A 243 12.26 -4.04 20.04
CA ARG A 243 13.32 -3.04 19.89
C ARG A 243 13.72 -2.89 18.43
N VAL A 244 13.85 -1.68 17.92
CA VAL A 244 14.39 -1.41 16.58
C VAL A 244 15.85 -1.00 16.69
N ASP A 245 16.73 -1.65 15.92
CA ASP A 245 18.17 -1.38 15.93
C ASP A 245 18.60 -0.49 14.76
N VAL A 246 17.97 -0.65 13.58
CA VAL A 246 18.28 0.12 12.37
C VAL A 246 16.99 0.61 11.71
N ILE A 247 16.97 1.88 11.32
CA ILE A 247 15.88 2.51 10.59
C ILE A 247 16.41 2.96 9.24
N MET A 248 15.90 2.38 8.15
CA MET A 248 16.04 2.96 6.82
C MET A 248 15.05 4.12 6.68
N ARG A 249 15.53 5.35 6.59
CA ARG A 249 14.73 6.58 6.59
C ARG A 249 14.28 6.96 5.17
N LYS A 250 12.98 7.19 5.01
CA LYS A 250 12.33 7.81 3.83
C LYS A 250 11.50 9.06 4.20
N VAL A 251 11.81 9.66 5.34
CA VAL A 251 11.16 10.87 5.90
C VAL A 251 12.21 11.97 6.06
N GLU A 252 11.85 13.21 5.78
CA GLU A 252 12.72 14.39 5.92
C GLU A 252 13.19 14.60 7.35
N THR A 253 14.41 15.12 7.51
CA THR A 253 15.05 15.28 8.82
C THR A 253 14.21 16.15 9.76
N ASN A 254 13.65 17.27 9.30
CA ASN A 254 12.80 18.13 10.14
C ASN A 254 11.40 17.56 10.44
N ALA A 255 11.07 16.38 9.89
CA ALA A 255 9.81 15.67 10.14
C ALA A 255 10.02 14.35 10.88
N VAL A 256 11.25 13.96 11.23
CA VAL A 256 11.52 12.69 11.93
C VAL A 256 11.27 12.74 13.43
N ASP A 257 11.37 13.91 14.08
CA ASP A 257 11.26 14.05 15.52
C ASP A 257 10.66 15.42 15.89
N PRO A 258 9.38 15.46 16.31
CA PRO A 258 8.68 16.70 16.63
C PRO A 258 9.21 17.40 17.88
N ILE A 259 10.00 16.71 18.72
CA ILE A 259 10.65 17.32 19.90
C ILE A 259 11.87 18.14 19.49
N THR A 260 12.62 17.65 18.50
CA THR A 260 13.83 18.32 18.02
C THR A 260 13.49 19.40 17.00
N PHE A 261 12.52 19.12 16.12
CA PHE A 261 12.13 20.01 15.03
C PHE A 261 10.68 20.47 15.21
N VAL A 262 10.51 21.70 15.69
CA VAL A 262 9.20 22.25 16.09
C VAL A 262 8.28 22.55 14.90
N GLU A 263 8.81 22.63 13.69
CA GLU A 263 8.07 22.98 12.47
C GLU A 263 6.97 21.99 12.09
N ASN A 264 7.06 20.73 12.55
CA ASN A 264 6.12 19.66 12.20
C ASN A 264 5.68 18.85 13.43
N PRO A 265 4.94 19.44 14.39
CA PRO A 265 4.68 18.83 15.70
C PRO A 265 3.82 17.55 15.62
N ASP A 266 2.99 17.42 14.58
CA ASP A 266 2.10 16.27 14.38
C ASP A 266 2.75 15.12 13.58
N ARG A 267 4.05 15.22 13.27
CA ARG A 267 4.76 14.27 12.41
C ARG A 267 6.03 13.75 13.09
N GLY A 268 6.39 12.50 12.82
CA GLY A 268 7.63 11.89 13.28
C GLY A 268 7.50 11.06 14.56
N VAL A 269 8.65 10.62 15.06
CA VAL A 269 8.79 9.74 16.22
C VAL A 269 9.41 10.56 17.36
N PRO A 270 8.62 10.98 18.37
CA PRO A 270 9.10 11.83 19.46
C PRO A 270 10.31 11.23 20.17
N GLY A 271 11.43 11.97 20.19
CA GLY A 271 12.68 11.57 20.85
C GLY A 271 13.61 10.71 19.99
N LEU A 272 13.30 10.47 18.71
CA LEU A 272 14.15 9.70 17.81
C LEU A 272 15.56 10.29 17.66
N VAL A 273 15.70 11.61 17.55
CA VAL A 273 17.02 12.26 17.43
C VAL A 273 17.84 12.04 18.70
N HIS A 274 17.20 12.02 19.87
CA HIS A 274 17.88 11.69 21.13
C HIS A 274 18.44 10.26 21.12
N CYS A 275 17.68 9.28 20.61
CA CYS A 275 18.13 7.90 20.46
C CYS A 275 19.32 7.79 19.49
N VAL A 276 19.26 8.48 18.36
CA VAL A 276 20.37 8.56 17.38
C VAL A 276 21.64 9.11 18.05
N ARG A 277 21.54 10.23 18.78
CA ARG A 277 22.67 10.83 19.50
C ARG A 277 23.26 9.91 20.58
N ARG A 278 22.44 9.04 21.19
CA ARG A 278 22.90 8.03 22.15
C ARG A 278 23.49 6.78 21.50
N GLY A 279 23.35 6.61 20.19
CA GLY A 279 23.75 5.41 19.47
C GLY A 279 22.90 4.18 19.82
N THR A 280 21.68 4.37 20.32
CA THR A 280 20.76 3.27 20.66
C THR A 280 19.96 2.76 19.46
N VAL A 281 19.93 3.54 18.38
CA VAL A 281 19.37 3.19 17.07
C VAL A 281 20.24 3.82 15.98
N ARG A 282 20.43 3.10 14.88
CA ARG A 282 21.09 3.64 13.67
C ARG A 282 20.03 4.07 12.67
N VAL A 283 20.21 5.23 12.04
CA VAL A 283 19.30 5.76 11.02
C VAL A 283 20.07 5.94 9.71
N GLU A 284 19.58 5.33 8.62
CA GLU A 284 20.21 5.28 7.31
C GLU A 284 19.22 5.69 6.20
N ASN A 285 19.47 6.69 5.37
CA ASN A 285 20.59 7.60 5.41
C ASN A 285 20.53 8.51 6.65
N VAL A 286 21.70 8.97 7.07
CA VAL A 286 21.87 9.80 8.26
C VAL A 286 20.99 11.05 8.22
N LEU A 287 20.63 11.53 9.40
CA LEU A 287 19.93 12.81 9.55
C LEU A 287 20.80 13.94 9.00
N GLY A 288 20.20 14.84 8.23
CA GLY A 288 20.87 15.97 7.61
C GLY A 288 21.57 15.67 6.29
N ALA A 289 21.50 14.44 5.76
CA ALA A 289 22.02 14.09 4.42
C ALA A 289 21.43 14.94 3.29
N GLU A 290 20.26 15.55 3.51
CA GLU A 290 19.59 16.49 2.60
C GLU A 290 20.47 17.67 2.20
N VAL A 291 21.46 18.06 3.01
CA VAL A 291 22.44 19.09 2.63
C VAL A 291 23.17 18.73 1.35
N ALA A 292 23.45 17.44 1.11
CA ALA A 292 24.19 16.94 -0.05
C ALA A 292 23.36 16.93 -1.36
N ASP A 293 22.04 17.07 -1.24
CA ASP A 293 21.09 17.10 -2.37
C ASP A 293 20.81 18.53 -2.83
N ASN A 294 21.24 19.52 -2.05
CA ASN A 294 20.91 20.90 -2.30
C ASN A 294 21.64 21.44 -3.54
N ARG A 295 20.90 22.13 -4.42
CA ARG A 295 21.43 22.59 -5.71
C ARG A 295 22.41 23.76 -5.59
N ALA A 296 22.39 24.51 -4.48
CA ALA A 296 23.43 25.50 -4.21
C ALA A 296 24.83 24.90 -4.07
N LEU A 297 24.95 23.59 -3.87
CA LEU A 297 26.25 22.89 -3.87
C LEU A 297 26.69 22.42 -5.26
N LEU A 298 25.83 22.48 -6.29
CA LEU A 298 26.21 22.08 -7.65
C LEU A 298 27.42 22.86 -8.20
N PRO A 299 27.52 24.20 -8.04
CA PRO A 299 28.70 24.97 -8.44
C PRO A 299 30.01 24.52 -7.77
N PHE A 300 29.91 23.97 -6.54
CA PHE A 300 31.05 23.56 -5.73
C PHE A 300 31.31 22.06 -5.79
N SER A 301 30.50 21.28 -6.51
CA SER A 301 30.53 19.81 -6.48
C SER A 301 31.86 19.22 -6.90
N ASP A 302 32.47 19.78 -7.94
CA ASP A 302 33.77 19.31 -8.45
C ASP A 302 34.90 19.69 -7.48
N ALA A 303 34.78 20.84 -6.80
CA ALA A 303 35.70 21.26 -5.74
C ALA A 303 35.57 20.37 -4.48
N ILE A 304 34.35 19.94 -4.13
CA ILE A 304 34.08 18.98 -3.06
C ILE A 304 34.82 17.65 -3.34
N ILE A 305 34.74 17.15 -4.58
CA ILE A 305 35.45 15.92 -4.98
C ILE A 305 36.96 16.10 -4.84
N ARG A 306 37.54 17.17 -5.40
CA ARG A 306 38.97 17.45 -5.28
C ARG A 306 39.42 17.56 -3.83
N PHE A 307 38.64 18.24 -2.99
CA PHE A 307 38.98 18.46 -1.59
C PHE A 307 39.00 17.15 -0.77
N TYR A 308 38.00 16.28 -0.95
CA TYR A 308 37.88 15.07 -0.13
C TYR A 308 38.57 13.85 -0.70
N MET A 309 38.71 13.75 -2.02
CA MET A 309 39.27 12.59 -2.71
C MET A 309 40.70 12.84 -3.19
N ASN A 310 41.14 14.10 -3.32
CA ASN A 310 42.42 14.46 -3.94
C ASN A 310 42.56 13.87 -5.36
N GLU A 311 41.45 13.88 -6.10
CA GLU A 311 41.29 13.35 -7.45
C GLU A 311 40.50 14.34 -8.31
N GLU A 312 40.68 14.30 -9.63
CA GLU A 312 39.81 15.02 -10.55
C GLU A 312 38.45 14.28 -10.70
N PRO A 313 37.34 15.01 -10.89
CA PRO A 313 36.03 14.40 -11.10
C PRO A 313 36.00 13.52 -12.36
N ILE A 314 35.63 12.25 -12.20
CA ILE A 314 35.41 11.33 -13.34
C ILE A 314 34.12 11.70 -14.09
N LEU A 315 33.08 12.09 -13.35
CA LEU A 315 31.82 12.61 -13.87
C LEU A 315 31.70 14.08 -13.45
N PRO A 316 32.03 15.04 -14.34
CA PRO A 316 31.94 16.46 -14.02
C PRO A 316 30.49 16.88 -13.81
N THR A 317 30.28 17.89 -12.97
CA THR A 317 28.96 18.48 -12.78
C THR A 317 28.63 19.41 -13.96
N VAL A 318 27.38 19.42 -14.43
CA VAL A 318 26.94 20.41 -15.41
C VAL A 318 27.22 21.81 -14.85
N GLU A 319 27.81 22.67 -15.67
CA GLU A 319 28.24 23.99 -15.23
C GLU A 319 27.06 24.78 -14.65
N THR A 320 27.19 25.10 -13.36
CA THR A 320 26.13 25.69 -12.54
C THR A 320 26.67 26.91 -11.82
N PHE A 321 25.88 27.96 -11.77
CA PHE A 321 26.16 29.21 -11.08
C PHE A 321 25.16 29.39 -9.95
N HIS A 322 25.65 29.82 -8.78
CA HIS A 322 24.77 30.26 -7.70
C HIS A 322 24.50 31.74 -7.91
N CYS A 323 23.24 32.12 -8.08
CA CYS A 323 22.86 33.51 -8.36
C CYS A 323 22.99 34.43 -7.12
N PHE A 324 23.63 33.97 -6.04
CA PHE A 324 23.92 34.80 -4.87
C PHE A 324 25.00 35.84 -5.18
N ASP A 325 25.95 35.49 -6.05
CA ASP A 325 26.89 36.45 -6.62
C ASP A 325 26.16 37.30 -7.67
N ARG A 326 26.06 38.60 -7.40
CA ARG A 326 25.35 39.55 -8.25
C ARG A 326 25.95 39.65 -9.65
N ASP A 327 27.28 39.58 -9.77
CA ASP A 327 27.95 39.68 -11.07
C ASP A 327 27.65 38.42 -11.89
N GLN A 328 27.68 37.24 -11.26
CA GLN A 328 27.24 36.00 -11.91
C GLN A 328 25.78 36.07 -12.32
N PHE A 329 24.90 36.56 -11.44
CA PHE A 329 23.48 36.68 -11.71
C PHE A 329 23.19 37.61 -12.89
N GLU A 330 23.82 38.79 -12.94
CA GLU A 330 23.70 39.72 -14.07
C GLU A 330 24.24 39.09 -15.37
N TRP A 331 25.36 38.35 -15.28
CA TRP A 331 25.95 37.67 -16.42
C TRP A 331 25.07 36.55 -16.99
N VAL A 332 24.51 35.66 -16.15
CA VAL A 332 23.59 34.60 -16.62
C VAL A 332 22.26 35.17 -17.06
N SER A 333 21.77 36.22 -16.40
CA SER A 333 20.50 36.88 -16.74
C SER A 333 20.56 37.61 -18.08
N SER A 334 21.74 38.06 -18.51
CA SER A 334 21.96 38.61 -19.86
C SER A 334 21.96 37.54 -20.98
N ARG A 335 21.97 36.24 -20.63
CA ARG A 335 22.03 35.11 -21.57
C ARG A 335 20.95 34.04 -21.29
N PRO A 336 19.65 34.41 -21.22
CA PRO A 336 18.58 33.49 -20.82
C PRO A 336 18.41 32.29 -21.77
N ASP A 337 18.88 32.40 -23.01
CA ASP A 337 18.83 31.32 -23.99
C ASP A 337 19.90 30.25 -23.75
N GLU A 338 20.97 30.55 -23.02
CA GLU A 338 22.05 29.61 -22.68
C GLU A 338 21.85 28.90 -21.35
N PHE A 339 21.06 29.48 -20.44
CA PHE A 339 20.91 29.01 -19.06
C PHE A 339 19.49 28.55 -18.73
N LEU A 340 19.39 27.57 -17.85
CA LEU A 340 18.18 27.16 -17.16
C LEU A 340 18.23 27.68 -15.73
N PHE A 341 17.21 28.44 -15.33
CA PHE A 341 17.05 28.92 -13.96
C PHE A 341 16.19 27.95 -13.16
N ASP A 342 16.60 27.69 -11.92
CA ASP A 342 15.91 26.80 -10.99
C ASP A 342 16.10 27.30 -9.56
N TYR A 343 15.28 26.83 -8.62
CA TYR A 343 15.47 27.15 -7.20
C TYR A 343 16.60 26.31 -6.59
N VAL A 344 17.32 26.91 -5.63
CA VAL A 344 18.40 26.31 -4.83
C VAL A 344 17.93 25.03 -4.12
N ALA A 345 16.72 25.05 -3.57
CA ALA A 345 16.04 23.87 -3.08
C ALA A 345 14.75 23.69 -3.85
N THR A 346 14.52 22.49 -4.38
CA THR A 346 13.14 22.07 -4.65
C THR A 346 12.47 21.76 -3.30
N PRO A 347 11.42 22.49 -2.89
CA PRO A 347 10.59 22.05 -1.78
C PRO A 347 9.87 20.78 -2.23
N ARG A 348 10.37 19.60 -1.85
CA ARG A 348 9.59 18.36 -2.01
C ARG A 348 8.47 18.19 -0.97
N VAL A 349 8.12 19.28 -0.28
CA VAL A 349 6.81 19.49 0.33
C VAL A 349 6.23 20.85 -0.08
N MET A 350 6.18 21.17 -1.38
CA MET A 350 5.16 22.10 -1.93
C MET A 350 5.13 22.11 -3.46
N ILE A 351 4.97 20.96 -4.11
CA ILE A 351 4.40 20.90 -5.45
C ILE A 351 3.47 19.70 -5.46
N SER A 352 2.19 19.95 -5.14
CA SER A 352 1.12 19.12 -5.68
C SER A 352 1.33 19.04 -7.19
N ALA A 353 0.98 17.91 -7.81
CA ALA A 353 0.98 17.77 -9.26
C ALA A 353 0.19 18.89 -9.98
N ASP A 354 -0.60 19.68 -9.25
CA ASP A 354 -1.39 20.82 -9.72
C ASP A 354 -0.56 22.04 -10.18
N ASP A 355 0.62 22.31 -9.60
CA ASP A 355 1.37 23.54 -9.93
C ASP A 355 2.34 23.40 -11.13
N MET A 356 2.46 22.19 -11.70
CA MET A 356 3.26 21.93 -12.92
C MET A 356 2.46 22.14 -14.21
N GLY A 357 1.35 22.89 -14.16
CA GLY A 357 0.52 23.24 -15.32
C GLY A 357 1.19 24.13 -16.37
N ALA A 358 2.41 24.62 -16.15
CA ALA A 358 3.13 25.43 -17.13
C ALA A 358 3.99 24.56 -18.07
N SER A 359 3.40 24.15 -19.19
CA SER A 359 4.08 23.53 -20.34
C SER A 359 5.03 24.49 -21.09
N ASN A 360 5.29 25.70 -20.58
CA ASN A 360 6.17 26.69 -21.18
C ASN A 360 7.37 27.04 -20.26
N PRO A 361 8.60 26.63 -20.61
CA PRO A 361 9.82 26.95 -19.88
C PRO A 361 10.09 28.46 -19.73
N GLN A 362 9.66 29.28 -20.70
CA GLN A 362 9.78 30.74 -20.63
C GLN A 362 8.83 31.36 -19.59
N ALA A 363 7.74 30.67 -19.24
CA ALA A 363 6.79 31.12 -18.22
C ALA A 363 7.30 30.84 -16.79
N VAL A 364 8.13 29.80 -16.59
CA VAL A 364 8.71 29.44 -15.28
C VAL A 364 10.01 30.22 -15.01
N SER A 365 10.81 30.52 -16.04
CA SER A 365 12.04 31.29 -15.89
C SER A 365 11.81 32.78 -15.62
N SER A 366 10.74 33.38 -16.17
CA SER A 366 10.47 34.83 -16.05
C SER A 366 10.22 35.32 -14.61
N PRO A 367 9.49 34.60 -13.74
CA PRO A 367 9.40 34.93 -12.30
C PRO A 367 10.71 34.70 -11.54
N LEU A 368 11.44 33.63 -11.86
CA LEU A 368 12.71 33.26 -11.21
C LEU A 368 13.83 34.27 -11.47
N MET A 369 13.92 34.78 -12.70
CA MET A 369 14.85 35.87 -13.06
C MET A 369 14.52 37.20 -12.34
N LYS A 370 13.34 37.31 -11.73
CA LYS A 370 12.90 38.46 -10.91
C LYS A 370 12.80 38.13 -9.42
N GLY A 371 13.05 36.88 -9.04
CA GLY A 371 13.00 36.39 -7.67
C GLY A 371 14.27 36.76 -6.89
N PRO A 372 14.31 36.43 -5.59
CA PRO A 372 15.49 36.65 -4.77
C PRO A 372 16.69 35.84 -5.33
N PRO A 373 17.79 36.50 -5.76
CA PRO A 373 18.93 35.83 -6.37
C PRO A 373 19.58 34.76 -5.49
N GLU A 374 19.51 34.94 -4.17
CA GLU A 374 20.02 34.01 -3.17
C GLU A 374 19.28 32.65 -3.13
N TRP A 375 18.08 32.55 -3.71
CA TRP A 375 17.32 31.30 -3.82
C TRP A 375 17.38 30.68 -5.21
N THR A 376 18.20 31.21 -6.12
CA THR A 376 18.21 30.83 -7.52
C THR A 376 19.57 30.28 -7.94
N ILE A 377 19.54 29.25 -8.80
CA ILE A 377 20.71 28.75 -9.53
C ILE A 377 20.47 28.90 -11.03
N ALA A 378 21.57 29.00 -11.79
CA ALA A 378 21.54 29.00 -13.25
C ALA A 378 22.46 27.89 -13.77
N ARG A 379 21.91 26.98 -14.59
CA ARG A 379 22.63 25.83 -15.17
C ARG A 379 22.79 26.02 -16.66
N ARG A 380 23.97 25.73 -17.21
CA ARG A 380 24.17 25.76 -18.66
C ARG A 380 23.30 24.69 -19.32
N LYS A 381 22.58 25.06 -20.38
CA LYS A 381 21.81 24.09 -21.17
C LYS A 381 22.76 23.12 -21.85
N VAL A 382 22.50 21.83 -21.70
CA VAL A 382 23.29 20.77 -22.33
C VAL A 382 22.59 20.35 -23.62
N LYS A 383 23.34 20.27 -24.72
CA LYS A 383 22.87 19.60 -25.93
C LYS A 383 22.94 18.10 -25.70
N ALA A 384 21.83 17.53 -25.26
CA ALA A 384 21.75 16.13 -24.86
C ALA A 384 21.72 15.18 -26.06
N ALA A 385 22.40 14.04 -25.93
CA ALA A 385 22.25 12.92 -26.83
C ALA A 385 20.78 12.49 -26.91
N ARG A 386 20.31 12.24 -28.13
CA ARG A 386 18.93 11.82 -28.38
C ARG A 386 18.88 10.30 -28.54
N LEU A 387 17.91 9.68 -27.88
CA LEU A 387 17.67 8.24 -27.96
C LEU A 387 16.38 7.98 -28.74
N PRO A 388 16.34 6.91 -29.56
CA PRO A 388 15.14 6.53 -30.29
C PRO A 388 14.04 6.05 -29.34
N LEU A 389 12.80 6.40 -29.65
CA LEU A 389 11.58 6.01 -28.96
C LEU A 389 10.52 5.58 -29.98
N TRP A 390 9.62 4.71 -29.57
CA TRP A 390 8.55 4.21 -30.41
C TRP A 390 7.31 5.12 -30.28
N SER A 391 6.83 5.64 -31.41
CA SER A 391 5.66 6.53 -31.47
C SER A 391 4.75 6.09 -32.61
N ASP A 392 3.57 5.56 -32.27
CA ASP A 392 2.42 5.28 -33.16
C ASP A 392 2.76 5.01 -34.64
N GLY A 393 3.47 3.90 -34.89
CA GLY A 393 3.80 3.42 -36.23
C GLY A 393 5.16 3.84 -36.77
N GLY A 394 5.97 4.57 -35.99
CA GLY A 394 7.31 4.98 -36.37
C GLY A 394 8.28 5.14 -35.20
N THR A 395 9.51 5.53 -35.53
CA THR A 395 10.57 5.87 -34.56
C THR A 395 10.74 7.38 -34.52
N ALA A 396 10.81 7.94 -33.31
CA ALA A 396 11.18 9.32 -33.05
C ALA A 396 12.44 9.32 -32.16
N GLU A 397 13.04 10.48 -31.91
CA GLU A 397 14.16 10.59 -30.98
C GLU A 397 13.91 11.70 -29.97
N ALA A 398 14.29 11.47 -28.70
CA ALA A 398 14.19 12.46 -27.64
C ALA A 398 15.39 12.37 -26.68
N PRO A 399 15.74 13.46 -25.99
CA PRO A 399 16.74 13.43 -24.94
C PRO A 399 16.22 12.73 -23.68
N PHE A 400 17.10 11.98 -23.01
CA PHE A 400 16.80 11.25 -21.78
C PHE A 400 17.87 11.50 -20.70
N PHE A 401 17.41 11.73 -19.49
CA PHE A 401 18.25 11.64 -18.29
C PHE A 401 18.41 10.18 -17.89
N LEU A 402 19.50 9.88 -17.18
CA LEU A 402 19.77 8.57 -16.59
C LEU A 402 20.01 8.74 -15.09
N ARG A 403 19.21 8.08 -14.26
CA ARG A 403 19.41 7.99 -12.82
C ARG A 403 20.03 6.65 -12.50
N ILE A 404 21.19 6.71 -11.89
CA ILE A 404 21.88 5.54 -11.37
C ILE A 404 21.72 5.48 -9.86
N PHE A 405 21.71 4.27 -9.32
CA PHE A 405 21.54 4.01 -7.89
C PHE A 405 22.77 3.29 -7.36
N GLY A 406 23.21 3.66 -6.15
CA GLY A 406 24.40 3.12 -5.53
C GLY A 406 24.23 2.88 -4.03
N ILE A 407 24.95 1.87 -3.54
CA ILE A 407 25.10 1.52 -2.14
C ILE A 407 26.56 1.75 -1.76
N LEU A 408 26.79 2.67 -0.84
CA LEU A 408 28.09 2.97 -0.30
C LEU A 408 28.38 2.08 0.92
N ARG A 409 29.29 1.13 0.74
CA ARG A 409 29.81 0.23 1.79
C ARG A 409 31.29 -0.05 1.47
N PRO A 410 32.07 -0.75 2.31
CA PRO A 410 33.49 -0.99 2.05
C PRO A 410 33.81 -1.58 0.67
N ARG A 411 32.86 -2.33 0.09
CA ARG A 411 32.82 -2.67 -1.33
C ARG A 411 31.56 -2.05 -1.96
N PRO A 412 31.66 -0.84 -2.55
CA PRO A 412 30.50 -0.14 -3.12
C PRO A 412 29.81 -0.97 -4.20
N VAL A 413 28.49 -0.82 -4.30
CA VAL A 413 27.66 -1.49 -5.31
C VAL A 413 26.89 -0.43 -6.08
N ILE A 414 27.15 -0.30 -7.36
CA ILE A 414 26.32 0.50 -8.27
C ILE A 414 25.41 -0.45 -9.03
N LEU A 415 24.10 -0.19 -9.02
CA LEU A 415 23.11 -0.99 -9.74
C LEU A 415 23.45 -0.97 -11.24
N PRO A 416 23.70 -2.11 -11.90
CA PRO A 416 24.11 -2.17 -13.31
C PRO A 416 22.92 -1.91 -14.26
N GLY A 417 22.51 -0.64 -14.32
CA GLY A 417 21.30 -0.15 -14.97
C GLY A 417 20.88 1.20 -14.37
N GLY A 418 19.61 1.54 -14.51
CA GLY A 418 19.09 2.81 -14.00
C GLY A 418 17.73 3.17 -14.58
N LEU A 419 17.17 4.27 -14.08
CA LEU A 419 15.93 4.82 -14.61
C LEU A 419 16.29 5.79 -15.72
N SER A 420 15.87 5.53 -16.95
CA SER A 420 15.95 6.52 -18.02
C SER A 420 14.58 7.17 -18.19
N TRP A 421 14.50 8.49 -18.13
CA TRP A 421 13.23 9.21 -18.34
C TRP A 421 13.40 10.45 -19.19
N GLN A 422 12.33 10.77 -19.88
CA GLN A 422 12.16 11.99 -20.62
C GLN A 422 11.63 13.07 -19.67
N SER A 423 12.24 14.24 -19.76
CA SER A 423 11.61 15.44 -19.26
C SER A 423 10.84 16.12 -20.39
N GLY A 424 9.70 16.75 -20.07
CA GLY A 424 8.90 17.52 -21.03
C GLY A 424 9.69 18.63 -21.73
N ASN A 425 10.84 19.01 -21.16
CA ASN A 425 11.89 19.77 -21.82
C ASN A 425 13.25 19.15 -21.47
N ALA A 426 14.17 19.06 -22.44
CA ALA A 426 15.53 18.50 -22.32
C ALA A 426 16.37 19.06 -21.14
N ASN A 427 15.93 20.17 -20.54
CA ASN A 427 16.67 20.87 -19.50
C ASN A 427 15.88 21.05 -18.18
N SER A 428 14.70 20.45 -17.97
CA SER A 428 13.98 20.54 -16.67
C SER A 428 13.90 19.19 -15.94
N ILE A 429 13.72 19.20 -14.61
CA ILE A 429 13.53 17.98 -13.79
C ILE A 429 12.04 17.83 -13.52
N GLY A 430 11.33 17.24 -14.48
CA GLY A 430 9.92 16.88 -14.33
C GLY A 430 9.61 15.62 -15.12
N PHE A 431 8.98 14.64 -14.48
CA PHE A 431 8.45 13.45 -15.15
C PHE A 431 7.22 13.86 -15.99
N ILE A 432 7.46 14.44 -17.17
CA ILE A 432 6.41 14.92 -18.09
C ILE A 432 6.50 14.14 -19.43
N GLY A 433 6.98 12.90 -19.42
CA GLY A 433 7.16 12.12 -20.65
C GLY A 433 7.46 10.65 -20.44
N GLY A 434 7.97 10.00 -21.48
CA GLY A 434 8.23 8.55 -21.50
C GLY A 434 9.43 8.10 -20.66
N MET A 435 9.41 6.85 -20.26
CA MET A 435 10.47 6.13 -19.54
C MET A 435 11.10 5.08 -20.44
N LYS A 436 12.33 4.69 -20.13
CA LYS A 436 13.06 3.58 -20.76
C LYS A 436 13.68 2.70 -19.68
N ASP A 437 13.70 1.40 -19.92
CA ASP A 437 14.60 0.50 -19.22
C ASP A 437 16.05 0.81 -19.65
N THR A 438 17.02 0.64 -18.76
CA THR A 438 18.44 0.88 -19.05
C THR A 438 19.21 -0.42 -18.88
N TRP A 439 19.85 -0.87 -19.96
CA TRP A 439 20.58 -2.13 -20.03
C TRP A 439 22.07 -1.87 -20.05
N VAL A 440 22.77 -2.46 -19.10
CA VAL A 440 24.22 -2.61 -19.14
C VAL A 440 24.53 -3.94 -19.81
N ILE A 441 25.24 -3.88 -20.94
CA ILE A 441 25.64 -5.07 -21.70
C ILE A 441 27.08 -5.44 -21.29
N ASP A 442 27.19 -6.38 -20.35
CA ASP A 442 28.47 -6.89 -19.86
C ASP A 442 28.34 -8.35 -19.40
N GLU A 443 29.00 -9.28 -20.11
CA GLU A 443 29.02 -10.70 -19.77
C GLU A 443 29.59 -11.00 -18.38
N ARG A 444 30.50 -10.14 -17.87
CA ARG A 444 31.12 -10.30 -16.56
C ARG A 444 30.10 -10.12 -15.43
N LEU A 445 29.12 -9.23 -15.63
CA LEU A 445 28.07 -8.94 -14.65
C LEU A 445 26.97 -9.99 -14.65
N GLY A 446 26.71 -10.64 -15.79
CA GLY A 446 25.72 -11.72 -15.90
C GLY A 446 26.10 -13.02 -15.15
N ARG A 447 27.39 -13.26 -14.91
CA ARG A 447 27.89 -14.45 -14.18
C ARG A 447 28.03 -14.24 -12.66
N ALA A 448 28.02 -12.99 -12.20
CA ALA A 448 28.31 -12.64 -10.79
C ALA A 448 27.20 -13.03 -9.80
N THR A 449 26.00 -13.39 -10.28
CA THR A 449 24.86 -13.84 -9.45
C THR A 449 25.01 -15.26 -8.89
N HIS A 450 26.03 -16.01 -9.30
CA HIS A 450 26.33 -17.37 -8.80
C HIS A 450 27.64 -17.44 -8.00
N GLN A 451 28.02 -16.37 -7.30
CA GLN A 451 28.89 -16.61 -6.14
C GLN A 451 28.04 -17.36 -5.13
N ASN A 452 28.37 -18.64 -4.93
CA ASN A 452 27.91 -19.42 -3.79
C ASN A 452 28.16 -18.57 -2.55
N ASN A 453 27.12 -17.91 -2.07
CA ASN A 453 26.99 -17.75 -0.64
C ASN A 453 26.92 -19.19 -0.17
N ASP A 454 28.03 -19.71 0.36
CA ASP A 454 27.98 -20.75 1.37
C ASP A 454 27.08 -20.15 2.45
N LEU A 455 25.77 -20.32 2.30
CA LEU A 455 24.80 -20.05 3.33
C LEU A 455 25.27 -20.94 4.46
N GLU A 456 25.90 -20.36 5.49
CA GLU A 456 26.04 -21.05 6.77
C GLU A 456 24.65 -21.62 7.07
N GLU A 457 24.56 -22.94 7.08
CA GLU A 457 23.38 -23.73 6.71
C GLU A 457 22.22 -23.64 7.72
N ASP A 458 22.22 -22.68 8.66
CA ASP A 458 21.54 -22.89 9.94
C ASP A 458 20.67 -21.76 10.50
N LEU A 459 20.51 -20.58 9.88
CA LEU A 459 19.97 -19.43 10.64
C LEU A 459 18.98 -18.56 9.85
N ALA A 460 17.68 -18.87 10.03
CA ALA A 460 16.60 -17.96 9.67
C ALA A 460 16.77 -16.61 10.40
N PRO A 461 16.63 -15.46 9.71
CA PRO A 461 16.72 -14.14 10.34
C PRO A 461 15.64 -13.97 11.43
N ALA A 462 15.90 -13.12 12.43
CA ALA A 462 14.86 -12.71 13.37
C ALA A 462 13.74 -11.97 12.62
N ILE A 463 12.62 -12.66 12.37
CA ILE A 463 11.45 -12.08 11.72
C ILE A 463 10.76 -11.19 12.76
N LEU A 464 10.66 -9.89 12.48
CA LEU A 464 9.84 -8.98 13.27
C LEU A 464 8.39 -9.46 13.23
N SER A 465 7.73 -9.53 14.39
CA SER A 465 6.31 -9.82 14.42
C SER A 465 5.52 -8.71 13.72
N ALA A 466 4.35 -9.07 13.22
CA ALA A 466 3.55 -8.16 12.43
C ALA A 466 3.21 -6.88 13.20
N PRO A 467 3.33 -5.70 12.58
CA PRO A 467 2.92 -4.45 13.20
C PRO A 467 1.44 -4.50 13.57
N SER A 468 1.08 -3.90 14.72
CA SER A 468 -0.33 -3.84 15.15
C SER A 468 -1.24 -3.16 14.15
N ARG A 469 -0.73 -2.16 13.41
CA ARG A 469 -1.45 -1.53 12.30
C ARG A 469 -1.86 -2.52 11.21
N VAL A 470 -1.03 -3.52 10.93
CA VAL A 470 -1.27 -4.51 9.88
C VAL A 470 -2.37 -5.47 10.31
N ALA A 471 -2.30 -5.94 11.56
CA ALA A 471 -3.34 -6.76 12.16
C ALA A 471 -4.68 -5.99 12.25
N ASP A 472 -4.67 -4.73 12.68
CA ASP A 472 -5.82 -3.82 12.73
C ASP A 472 -6.42 -3.63 11.32
N GLY A 473 -5.57 -3.33 10.33
CA GLY A 473 -5.98 -3.13 8.94
C GLY A 473 -6.65 -4.35 8.33
N LEU A 474 -6.06 -5.55 8.44
CA LEU A 474 -6.68 -6.77 7.91
C LEU A 474 -7.95 -7.16 8.67
N TYR A 475 -7.96 -7.00 9.99
CA TYR A 475 -9.14 -7.27 10.80
C TYR A 475 -10.32 -6.41 10.35
N TRP A 476 -10.13 -5.09 10.21
CA TRP A 476 -11.18 -4.18 9.76
C TRP A 476 -11.53 -4.35 8.29
N MET A 477 -10.54 -4.57 7.42
CA MET A 477 -10.78 -4.88 6.01
C MET A 477 -11.69 -6.09 5.87
N ALA A 478 -11.43 -7.17 6.63
CA ALA A 478 -12.25 -8.37 6.62
C ALA A 478 -13.69 -8.09 7.06
N ARG A 479 -13.87 -7.32 8.14
CA ARG A 479 -15.21 -6.94 8.63
C ARG A 479 -15.98 -6.10 7.61
N TYR A 480 -15.36 -5.06 7.07
CA TYR A 480 -16.03 -4.19 6.09
C TYR A 480 -16.35 -4.92 4.80
N LEU A 481 -15.44 -5.77 4.32
CA LEU A 481 -15.67 -6.53 3.09
C LEU A 481 -16.74 -7.62 3.29
N GLU A 482 -16.74 -8.30 4.45
CA GLU A 482 -17.79 -9.24 4.83
C GLU A 482 -19.15 -8.57 4.95
N ARG A 483 -19.22 -7.37 5.56
CA ARG A 483 -20.44 -6.56 5.64
C ARG A 483 -20.94 -6.15 4.25
N ALA A 484 -20.06 -5.61 3.41
CA ALA A 484 -20.42 -5.20 2.05
C ALA A 484 -20.97 -6.39 1.25
N ARG A 485 -20.30 -7.54 1.33
CA ARG A 485 -20.74 -8.77 0.67
C ARG A 485 -22.09 -9.26 1.20
N ASN A 486 -22.26 -9.33 2.51
CA ASN A 486 -23.51 -9.83 3.10
C ASN A 486 -24.68 -8.90 2.75
N ALA A 487 -24.50 -7.59 2.91
CA ALA A 487 -25.50 -6.59 2.53
C ALA A 487 -25.87 -6.69 1.04
N ALA A 488 -24.88 -6.72 0.14
CA ALA A 488 -25.10 -6.80 -1.30
C ALA A 488 -25.76 -8.12 -1.72
N HIS A 489 -25.23 -9.26 -1.25
CA HIS A 489 -25.76 -10.58 -1.57
C HIS A 489 -27.21 -10.72 -1.11
N GLN A 490 -27.49 -10.35 0.14
CA GLN A 490 -28.81 -10.50 0.74
C GLN A 490 -29.84 -9.56 0.12
N ALA A 491 -29.48 -8.30 -0.09
CA ALA A 491 -30.35 -7.31 -0.73
C ALA A 491 -30.63 -7.67 -2.20
N GLY A 492 -29.60 -8.06 -2.96
CA GLY A 492 -29.75 -8.50 -4.34
C GLY A 492 -30.61 -9.76 -4.48
N LEU A 493 -30.45 -10.72 -3.56
CA LEU A 493 -31.27 -11.94 -3.53
C LEU A 493 -32.74 -11.63 -3.23
N LEU A 494 -33.03 -10.79 -2.24
CA LEU A 494 -34.42 -10.41 -1.92
C LEU A 494 -35.07 -9.64 -3.08
N GLU A 495 -34.33 -8.77 -3.75
CA GLU A 495 -34.83 -8.07 -4.93
C GLU A 495 -35.06 -9.03 -6.10
N ASN A 496 -34.20 -10.05 -6.29
CA ASN A 496 -34.42 -11.09 -7.29
C ASN A 496 -35.66 -11.92 -7.00
N ILE A 497 -35.84 -12.38 -5.75
CA ILE A 497 -37.06 -13.08 -5.30
C ILE A 497 -38.29 -12.20 -5.57
N ARG A 498 -38.25 -10.91 -5.23
CA ARG A 498 -39.34 -9.96 -5.49
C ARG A 498 -39.70 -9.85 -6.97
N LEU A 499 -38.72 -9.98 -7.86
CA LEU A 499 -38.92 -9.85 -9.31
C LEU A 499 -39.35 -11.16 -9.99
N THR A 500 -39.01 -12.32 -9.42
CA THR A 500 -39.15 -13.62 -10.09
C THR A 500 -40.15 -14.57 -9.43
N GLU A 501 -40.30 -14.48 -8.10
CA GLU A 501 -41.03 -15.46 -7.29
C GLU A 501 -42.25 -14.86 -6.55
N LEU A 502 -42.36 -13.53 -6.41
CA LEU A 502 -43.41 -12.89 -5.62
C LEU A 502 -44.53 -12.24 -6.44
N GLY A 503 -45.78 -12.43 -5.99
CA GLY A 503 -46.93 -11.63 -6.40
C GLY A 503 -47.02 -10.29 -5.64
N PRO A 504 -47.89 -9.36 -6.07
CA PRO A 504 -48.06 -8.05 -5.41
C PRO A 504 -48.50 -8.13 -3.93
N SER A 505 -49.22 -9.18 -3.57
CA SER A 505 -49.65 -9.48 -2.19
C SER A 505 -48.52 -9.97 -1.29
N ASP A 506 -47.45 -10.50 -1.88
CA ASP A 506 -46.48 -11.31 -1.14
C ASP A 506 -45.33 -10.46 -0.56
N VAL A 507 -45.19 -9.23 -1.06
CA VAL A 507 -44.10 -8.29 -0.71
C VAL A 507 -44.03 -8.03 0.81
N ASN A 508 -45.17 -7.94 1.48
CA ASN A 508 -45.23 -7.70 2.92
C ASN A 508 -44.72 -8.89 3.76
N TYR A 509 -44.74 -10.12 3.24
CA TYR A 509 -44.20 -11.29 3.95
C TYR A 509 -42.67 -11.32 3.96
N TYR A 510 -42.03 -10.64 3.00
CA TYR A 510 -40.56 -10.56 2.86
C TYR A 510 -39.98 -9.30 3.49
N TRP A 511 -40.82 -8.32 3.82
CA TRP A 511 -40.37 -7.09 4.47
C TRP A 511 -39.59 -7.32 5.78
N PRO A 512 -39.97 -8.28 6.66
CA PRO A 512 -39.16 -8.59 7.85
C PRO A 512 -37.73 -9.08 7.53
N LEU A 513 -37.53 -9.74 6.38
CA LEU A 513 -36.20 -10.12 5.90
C LEU A 513 -35.41 -8.87 5.51
N TRP A 514 -36.01 -7.94 4.76
CA TRP A 514 -35.38 -6.67 4.41
C TRP A 514 -34.97 -5.83 5.61
N ARG A 515 -35.84 -5.75 6.64
CA ARG A 515 -35.47 -5.08 7.91
C ARG A 515 -34.27 -5.76 8.57
N GLY A 516 -34.21 -7.08 8.53
CA GLY A 516 -33.08 -7.85 9.06
C GLY A 516 -31.77 -7.59 8.32
N VAL A 517 -31.82 -7.58 6.98
CA VAL A 517 -30.67 -7.25 6.13
C VAL A 517 -30.19 -5.81 6.41
N ALA A 518 -31.12 -4.86 6.50
CA ALA A 518 -30.80 -3.48 6.81
C ALA A 518 -30.22 -3.32 8.23
N ALA A 519 -30.80 -3.99 9.23
CA ALA A 519 -30.30 -3.98 10.60
C ALA A 519 -28.90 -4.59 10.71
N ALA A 520 -28.63 -5.69 9.99
CA ALA A 520 -27.31 -6.31 9.95
C ALA A 520 -26.23 -5.41 9.31
N ALA A 521 -26.63 -4.50 8.42
CA ALA A 521 -25.77 -3.50 7.81
C ALA A 521 -25.73 -2.16 8.59
N ASP A 522 -26.43 -2.06 9.73
CA ASP A 522 -26.65 -0.82 10.49
C ASP A 522 -27.37 0.31 9.69
N PHE A 523 -28.20 -0.04 8.70
CA PHE A 523 -28.96 0.90 7.86
C PHE A 523 -30.36 1.20 8.43
N SER A 524 -30.45 2.18 9.33
CA SER A 524 -31.68 2.54 10.06
C SER A 524 -32.85 2.97 9.18
N GLN A 525 -32.58 3.59 8.02
CA GLN A 525 -33.60 4.08 7.08
C GLN A 525 -34.51 2.96 6.50
N ILE A 526 -34.13 1.69 6.63
CA ILE A 526 -34.99 0.53 6.31
C ILE A 526 -35.30 -0.28 7.56
N ALA A 527 -34.34 -0.45 8.47
CA ALA A 527 -34.49 -1.31 9.65
C ALA A 527 -35.68 -0.93 10.54
N ASP A 528 -35.97 0.38 10.66
CA ASP A 528 -36.98 0.92 11.57
C ASP A 528 -38.39 1.04 10.97
N ILE A 529 -38.58 0.68 9.70
CA ILE A 529 -39.88 0.82 9.02
C ILE A 529 -40.66 -0.50 9.15
N GLU A 530 -41.85 -0.47 9.73
CA GLU A 530 -42.66 -1.69 9.97
C GLU A 530 -43.31 -2.28 8.71
N GLU A 531 -43.66 -1.45 7.73
CA GLU A 531 -44.34 -1.86 6.50
C GLU A 531 -43.54 -1.47 5.25
N THR A 532 -43.77 -2.15 4.12
CA THR A 532 -43.07 -1.86 2.87
C THR A 532 -43.33 -0.42 2.41
N PRO A 533 -42.31 0.45 2.30
CA PRO A 533 -42.51 1.84 1.96
C PRO A 533 -42.66 2.05 0.45
N ALA A 534 -43.52 2.98 0.03
CA ALA A 534 -43.76 3.29 -1.39
C ALA A 534 -42.51 3.78 -2.14
N ASN A 535 -41.54 4.36 -1.43
CA ASN A 535 -40.27 4.83 -1.97
C ASN A 535 -39.14 3.78 -1.88
N PHE A 536 -39.46 2.50 -1.67
CA PHE A 536 -38.47 1.41 -1.57
C PHE A 536 -37.39 1.41 -2.67
N PRO A 537 -37.68 1.64 -3.98
CA PRO A 537 -36.64 1.71 -5.01
C PRO A 537 -35.57 2.78 -4.77
N ARG A 538 -35.95 3.90 -4.12
CA ARG A 538 -35.01 4.94 -3.71
C ARG A 538 -34.18 4.46 -2.52
N LEU A 539 -34.82 3.89 -1.49
CA LEU A 539 -34.12 3.38 -0.31
C LEU A 539 -33.12 2.27 -0.68
N PHE A 540 -33.48 1.37 -1.60
CA PHE A 540 -32.56 0.36 -2.14
C PHE A 540 -31.36 0.98 -2.87
N ARG A 541 -31.58 2.06 -3.63
CA ARG A 541 -30.47 2.81 -4.26
C ARG A 541 -29.55 3.44 -3.21
N GLU A 542 -30.11 4.01 -2.16
CA GLU A 542 -29.33 4.60 -1.09
C GLU A 542 -28.54 3.52 -0.31
N PHE A 543 -29.17 2.38 -0.02
CA PHE A 543 -28.54 1.22 0.61
C PHE A 543 -27.33 0.70 -0.16
N VAL A 544 -27.39 0.67 -1.49
CA VAL A 544 -26.27 0.17 -2.31
C VAL A 544 -25.23 1.26 -2.59
N GLY A 545 -25.66 2.45 -3.03
CA GLY A 545 -24.79 3.42 -3.71
C GLY A 545 -24.56 4.76 -3.02
N LYS A 546 -25.09 5.01 -1.82
CA LYS A 546 -24.93 6.30 -1.13
C LYS A 546 -23.64 6.34 -0.32
N ALA A 547 -22.53 6.73 -0.96
CA ALA A 547 -21.21 6.81 -0.31
C ALA A 547 -21.16 7.62 1.00
N ALA A 548 -22.01 8.65 1.13
CA ALA A 548 -22.13 9.46 2.34
C ALA A 548 -22.75 8.72 3.55
N ASP A 549 -23.39 7.56 3.33
CA ASP A 549 -24.01 6.75 4.37
C ASP A 549 -23.06 5.60 4.74
N PRO A 550 -22.51 5.57 5.98
CA PRO A 550 -21.56 4.54 6.42
C PRO A 550 -22.10 3.11 6.37
N ALA A 551 -23.42 2.95 6.40
CA ALA A 551 -24.09 1.64 6.35
C ALA A 551 -24.32 1.14 4.91
N SER A 552 -24.04 1.96 3.89
CA SER A 552 -24.21 1.54 2.50
C SER A 552 -23.13 0.53 2.05
N VAL A 553 -23.47 -0.27 1.04
CA VAL A 553 -22.54 -1.25 0.43
C VAL A 553 -21.28 -0.56 -0.09
N ILE A 554 -21.43 0.52 -0.86
CA ILE A 554 -20.29 1.24 -1.43
C ILE A 554 -19.40 1.89 -0.34
N SER A 555 -19.99 2.42 0.74
CA SER A 555 -19.21 3.00 1.84
C SER A 555 -18.42 1.93 2.60
N SER A 556 -19.01 0.75 2.81
CA SER A 556 -18.31 -0.41 3.39
C SER A 556 -17.14 -0.86 2.49
N LEU A 557 -17.31 -0.87 1.17
CA LEU A 557 -16.22 -1.16 0.23
C LEU A 557 -15.10 -0.12 0.30
N TYR A 558 -15.42 1.18 0.40
CA TYR A 558 -14.42 2.23 0.59
C TYR A 558 -13.73 2.13 1.94
N ALA A 559 -14.44 1.76 3.02
CA ALA A 559 -13.82 1.51 4.31
C ALA A 559 -12.85 0.32 4.26
N ALA A 560 -13.20 -0.75 3.53
CA ALA A 560 -12.27 -1.87 3.27
C ALA A 560 -11.05 -1.42 2.45
N ARG A 561 -11.26 -0.60 1.41
CA ARG A 561 -10.18 0.00 0.60
C ARG A 561 -9.21 0.80 1.46
N ASN A 562 -9.71 1.72 2.26
CA ASN A 562 -8.89 2.56 3.14
C ASN A 562 -8.03 1.72 4.10
N ASN A 563 -8.55 0.58 4.57
CA ASN A 563 -7.77 -0.34 5.39
C ASN A 563 -6.70 -1.07 4.58
N MET A 564 -7.02 -1.56 3.37
CA MET A 564 -6.05 -2.19 2.46
C MET A 564 -4.90 -1.23 2.10
N ASP A 565 -5.23 0.02 1.76
CA ASP A 565 -4.27 1.06 1.40
C ASP A 565 -3.29 1.36 2.56
N ARG A 566 -3.75 1.20 3.80
CA ARG A 566 -2.92 1.36 4.99
C ARG A 566 -1.92 0.22 5.19
N ILE A 567 -2.07 -0.92 4.53
CA ILE A 567 -1.29 -2.16 4.76
C ILE A 567 -0.75 -2.75 3.44
N GLN A 568 -0.64 -1.94 2.40
CA GLN A 568 -0.31 -2.36 1.03
C GLN A 568 0.99 -3.18 0.94
N GLU A 569 1.94 -2.95 1.85
CA GLU A 569 3.19 -3.70 1.94
C GLU A 569 3.01 -5.18 2.36
N TRP A 570 1.88 -5.52 3.00
CA TRP A 570 1.51 -6.88 3.42
C TRP A 570 0.46 -7.54 2.52
N VAL A 571 -0.17 -6.77 1.64
CA VAL A 571 -1.15 -7.27 0.66
C VAL A 571 -0.39 -7.75 -0.58
N THR A 572 -0.83 -8.85 -1.17
CA THR A 572 -0.24 -9.35 -2.42
C THR A 572 -0.70 -8.48 -3.60
N PRO A 573 0.13 -8.31 -4.64
CA PRO A 573 -0.27 -7.60 -5.85
C PRO A 573 -1.57 -8.16 -6.43
N GLU A 574 -1.69 -9.48 -6.48
CA GLU A 574 -2.87 -10.20 -6.99
C GLU A 574 -4.13 -9.91 -6.17
N MET A 575 -4.01 -9.82 -4.84
CA MET A 575 -5.11 -9.47 -3.94
C MET A 575 -5.54 -8.01 -4.15
N SER A 576 -4.57 -7.10 -4.32
CA SER A 576 -4.83 -5.68 -4.59
C SER A 576 -5.58 -5.51 -5.91
N ASP A 577 -5.14 -6.19 -6.96
CA ASP A 577 -5.76 -6.15 -8.30
C ASP A 577 -7.23 -6.53 -8.28
N VAL A 578 -7.54 -7.69 -7.70
CA VAL A 578 -8.92 -8.16 -7.64
C VAL A 578 -9.79 -7.21 -6.82
N PHE A 579 -9.23 -6.62 -5.76
CA PHE A 579 -9.96 -5.66 -4.94
C PHE A 579 -10.23 -4.33 -5.66
N TYR A 580 -9.24 -3.76 -6.34
CA TYR A 580 -9.45 -2.53 -7.11
C TYR A 580 -10.39 -2.75 -8.29
N GLN A 581 -10.29 -3.89 -8.98
CA GLN A 581 -11.23 -4.27 -10.04
C GLN A 581 -12.66 -4.39 -9.50
N LEU A 582 -12.85 -4.96 -8.30
CA LEU A 582 -14.16 -4.98 -7.63
C LEU A 582 -14.73 -3.56 -7.45
N ILE A 583 -13.94 -2.62 -6.94
CA ILE A 583 -14.38 -1.23 -6.74
C ILE A 583 -14.77 -0.59 -8.08
N GLU A 584 -13.91 -0.69 -9.09
CA GLU A 584 -14.13 -0.08 -10.40
C GLU A 584 -15.39 -0.63 -11.08
N GLU A 585 -15.59 -1.96 -11.07
CA GLU A 585 -16.76 -2.57 -11.68
C GLU A 585 -18.06 -2.16 -10.98
N VAL A 586 -18.04 -2.03 -9.65
CA VAL A 586 -19.19 -1.57 -8.86
C VAL A 586 -19.49 -0.10 -9.16
N GLU A 587 -18.47 0.77 -9.13
CA GLU A 587 -18.63 2.19 -9.47
C GLU A 587 -19.16 2.36 -10.90
N TYR A 588 -18.59 1.64 -11.87
CA TYR A 588 -19.05 1.64 -13.25
C TYR A 588 -20.54 1.25 -13.35
N ALA A 589 -20.95 0.19 -12.65
CA ALA A 589 -22.34 -0.26 -12.63
C ALA A 589 -23.29 0.81 -12.05
N LEU A 590 -22.87 1.49 -10.97
CA LEU A 590 -23.65 2.53 -10.30
C LEU A 590 -23.75 3.82 -11.14
N HIS A 591 -22.69 4.20 -11.87
CA HIS A 591 -22.60 5.45 -12.63
C HIS A 591 -23.07 5.36 -14.09
N ARG A 592 -23.30 4.16 -14.63
CA ARG A 592 -23.76 3.96 -16.02
C ARG A 592 -25.04 4.75 -16.33
N LYS A 593 -25.05 5.59 -17.38
CA LYS A 593 -26.24 6.38 -17.81
C LYS A 593 -27.30 5.50 -18.51
N GLY A 594 -28.61 5.81 -18.38
CA GLY A 594 -29.73 5.02 -18.97
C GLY A 594 -31.06 5.03 -18.18
N ARG A 595 -32.10 4.33 -18.66
CA ARG A 595 -33.47 4.32 -18.09
C ARG A 595 -33.75 3.26 -16.99
N LEU A 596 -32.86 2.31 -16.74
CA LEU A 596 -33.11 1.16 -15.84
C LEU A 596 -32.38 1.28 -14.50
N ALA A 597 -32.81 2.19 -13.63
CA ALA A 597 -32.14 2.47 -12.36
C ALA A 597 -32.09 1.26 -11.39
N ASN A 598 -33.17 0.49 -11.25
CA ASN A 598 -33.22 -0.66 -10.33
C ASN A 598 -32.32 -1.82 -10.78
N ARG A 599 -32.15 -1.99 -12.10
CA ARG A 599 -31.28 -3.03 -12.66
C ARG A 599 -29.81 -2.78 -12.31
N ARG A 600 -29.38 -1.51 -12.24
CA ARG A 600 -27.99 -1.16 -11.89
C ARG A 600 -27.60 -1.57 -10.48
N ASN A 601 -28.48 -1.31 -9.50
CA ASN A 601 -28.22 -1.67 -8.11
C ASN A 601 -28.14 -3.20 -7.96
N LEU A 602 -29.00 -3.93 -8.68
CA LEU A 602 -28.94 -5.38 -8.72
C LEU A 602 -27.65 -5.89 -9.38
N ASP A 603 -27.25 -5.29 -10.51
CA ASP A 603 -26.00 -5.60 -11.20
C ASP A 603 -24.80 -5.35 -10.26
N ALA A 604 -24.77 -4.22 -9.53
CA ALA A 604 -23.76 -3.93 -8.53
C ALA A 604 -23.73 -4.99 -7.40
N CYS A 605 -24.89 -5.41 -6.88
CA CYS A 605 -24.96 -6.47 -5.86
C CYS A 605 -24.39 -7.81 -6.35
N LEU A 606 -24.64 -8.15 -7.62
CA LEU A 606 -24.10 -9.35 -8.25
C LEU A 606 -22.58 -9.26 -8.45
N ILE A 607 -22.07 -8.10 -8.87
CA ILE A 607 -20.63 -7.85 -9.01
C ILE A 607 -19.94 -8.00 -7.65
N VAL A 608 -20.46 -7.38 -6.59
CA VAL A 608 -19.91 -7.52 -5.23
C VAL A 608 -19.82 -8.99 -4.81
N SER A 609 -20.90 -9.76 -5.00
CA SER A 609 -20.93 -11.17 -4.61
C SER A 609 -19.92 -12.02 -5.39
N ARG A 610 -19.79 -11.78 -6.70
CA ARG A 610 -18.88 -12.50 -7.60
C ARG A 610 -17.42 -12.17 -7.30
N GLU A 611 -17.08 -10.89 -7.26
CA GLU A 611 -15.70 -10.45 -7.07
C GLU A 611 -15.21 -10.67 -5.63
N TYR A 612 -16.10 -10.63 -4.61
CA TYR A 612 -15.74 -11.07 -3.27
C TYR A 612 -15.23 -12.52 -3.24
N SER A 613 -15.90 -13.42 -3.96
CA SER A 613 -15.50 -14.83 -4.04
C SER A 613 -14.16 -14.99 -4.74
N ARG A 614 -13.92 -14.21 -5.80
CA ARG A 614 -12.63 -14.14 -6.49
C ARG A 614 -11.54 -13.61 -5.56
N PHE A 615 -11.83 -12.55 -4.81
CA PHE A 615 -10.90 -11.95 -3.86
C PHE A 615 -10.48 -12.94 -2.78
N LEU A 616 -11.43 -13.62 -2.13
CA LEU A 616 -11.11 -14.64 -1.13
C LEU A 616 -10.25 -15.76 -1.70
N GLY A 617 -10.60 -16.29 -2.87
CA GLY A 617 -9.83 -17.35 -3.52
C GLY A 617 -8.41 -16.92 -3.89
N THR A 618 -8.21 -15.67 -4.30
CA THR A 618 -6.88 -15.10 -4.55
C THR A 618 -6.09 -14.91 -3.25
N MET A 619 -6.73 -14.36 -2.22
CA MET A 619 -6.09 -14.12 -0.92
C MET A 619 -5.64 -15.43 -0.27
N GLU A 620 -6.51 -16.44 -0.20
CA GLU A 620 -6.18 -17.76 0.37
C GLU A 620 -5.07 -18.51 -0.40
N ARG A 621 -4.79 -18.13 -1.66
CA ARG A 621 -3.72 -18.76 -2.44
C ARG A 621 -2.40 -18.01 -2.38
N THR A 622 -2.43 -16.72 -2.08
CA THR A 622 -1.26 -15.83 -2.22
C THR A 622 -0.74 -15.30 -0.89
N LEU A 623 -1.60 -15.15 0.13
CA LEU A 623 -1.20 -14.68 1.45
C LEU A 623 -0.64 -15.81 2.31
N SER A 624 0.41 -15.51 3.08
CA SER A 624 0.92 -16.41 4.13
C SER A 624 -0.15 -16.67 5.18
N HIS A 625 -0.30 -17.90 5.64
CA HIS A 625 -1.32 -18.32 6.63
C HIS A 625 -0.80 -18.23 8.08
N ASP A 626 -0.03 -17.19 8.36
CA ASP A 626 0.52 -16.86 9.67
C ASP A 626 -0.50 -16.09 10.55
N SER A 627 -0.05 -15.64 11.71
CA SER A 627 -0.81 -14.81 12.65
C SER A 627 -1.55 -13.63 11.99
N VAL A 628 -1.02 -13.04 10.92
CA VAL A 628 -1.60 -11.90 10.20
C VAL A 628 -2.87 -12.33 9.46
N TYR A 629 -2.83 -13.46 8.76
CA TYR A 629 -4.01 -14.06 8.13
C TYR A 629 -5.09 -14.44 9.16
N ARG A 630 -4.70 -14.81 10.39
CA ARG A 630 -5.68 -15.14 11.44
C ARG A 630 -6.54 -13.94 11.83
N PHE A 631 -6.04 -12.71 11.75
CA PHE A 631 -6.85 -11.50 11.97
C PHE A 631 -7.93 -11.31 10.90
N TRP A 632 -7.66 -11.67 9.65
CA TRP A 632 -8.69 -11.71 8.60
C TRP A 632 -9.82 -12.67 8.96
N VAL A 633 -9.46 -13.90 9.36
CA VAL A 633 -10.43 -14.92 9.77
C VAL A 633 -11.25 -14.47 10.99
N LEU A 634 -10.61 -13.83 11.97
CA LEU A 634 -11.31 -13.28 13.13
C LEU A 634 -12.31 -12.19 12.74
N GLY A 635 -11.89 -11.23 11.91
CA GLY A 635 -12.74 -10.14 11.45
C GLY A 635 -13.97 -10.65 10.70
N SER A 636 -13.76 -11.44 9.65
CA SER A 636 -14.84 -12.02 8.83
C SER A 636 -15.80 -12.88 9.66
N SER A 637 -15.29 -13.78 10.52
CA SER A 637 -16.14 -14.67 11.34
C SER A 637 -16.95 -13.91 12.40
N ILE A 638 -16.37 -12.87 13.02
CA ILE A 638 -17.08 -12.01 13.98
C ILE A 638 -18.17 -11.20 13.28
N GLU A 639 -17.85 -10.58 12.14
CA GLU A 639 -18.82 -9.77 11.40
C GLU A 639 -20.00 -10.63 10.93
N TRP A 640 -19.71 -11.79 10.34
CA TRP A 640 -20.72 -12.73 9.92
C TRP A 640 -21.61 -13.15 11.10
N ALA A 641 -21.02 -13.52 12.24
CA ALA A 641 -21.79 -13.97 13.41
C ALA A 641 -22.68 -12.85 13.96
N ILE A 642 -22.20 -11.61 14.04
CA ILE A 642 -23.01 -10.46 14.46
C ILE A 642 -24.16 -10.22 13.46
N GLY A 643 -23.88 -10.16 12.16
CA GLY A 643 -24.89 -9.93 11.13
C GLY A 643 -25.98 -11.00 11.13
N SER A 644 -25.60 -12.27 11.26
CA SER A 644 -26.54 -13.40 11.35
C SER A 644 -27.43 -13.33 12.60
N THR A 645 -26.91 -12.88 13.76
CA THR A 645 -27.75 -12.68 14.95
C THR A 645 -28.83 -11.61 14.73
N LEU A 646 -28.48 -10.50 14.07
CA LEU A 646 -29.40 -9.40 13.76
C LEU A 646 -30.49 -9.83 12.77
N LEU A 647 -30.08 -10.57 11.71
CA LEU A 647 -31.01 -11.12 10.74
C LEU A 647 -32.01 -12.09 11.41
N LEU A 648 -31.54 -13.00 12.25
CA LEU A 648 -32.42 -13.94 12.95
C LEU A 648 -33.33 -13.24 13.97
N GLU A 649 -32.84 -12.20 14.65
CA GLU A 649 -33.65 -11.44 15.60
C GLU A 649 -34.82 -10.71 14.93
N SER A 650 -34.67 -10.26 13.69
CA SER A 650 -35.77 -9.59 12.97
C SER A 650 -36.85 -10.57 12.45
N ILE A 651 -36.49 -11.83 12.25
CA ILE A 651 -37.33 -12.84 11.58
C ILE A 651 -37.99 -13.78 12.57
N ILE A 652 -37.24 -14.30 13.55
CA ILE A 652 -37.75 -15.34 14.45
C ILE A 652 -39.01 -14.87 15.21
N PRO A 653 -39.11 -13.63 15.75
CA PRO A 653 -40.30 -13.20 16.47
C PRO A 653 -41.56 -13.19 15.61
N SER A 654 -41.48 -12.69 14.38
CA SER A 654 -42.63 -12.68 13.47
C SER A 654 -43.04 -14.10 13.12
N ARG A 655 -42.07 -15.00 12.85
CA ARG A 655 -42.37 -16.39 12.49
C ARG A 655 -42.97 -17.20 13.63
N ILE A 656 -42.44 -17.05 14.83
CA ILE A 656 -43.04 -17.64 16.03
C ILE A 656 -44.48 -17.13 16.19
N SER A 657 -44.75 -15.83 16.02
CA SER A 657 -46.11 -15.28 16.14
C SER A 657 -47.09 -15.77 15.04
N MET A 658 -46.57 -16.02 13.82
CA MET A 658 -47.35 -16.44 12.66
C MET A 658 -47.60 -17.95 12.57
N GLN A 659 -47.01 -18.77 13.46
CA GLN A 659 -47.26 -20.22 13.54
C GLN A 659 -48.76 -20.60 13.66
N LYS A 660 -49.65 -19.65 13.97
CA LYS A 660 -51.11 -19.80 14.00
C LYS A 660 -51.83 -19.58 12.65
N ARG A 661 -51.28 -18.79 11.73
CA ARG A 661 -52.06 -18.21 10.60
C ARG A 661 -51.79 -18.82 9.22
N HIS A 662 -50.65 -19.46 8.99
CA HIS A 662 -50.32 -20.05 7.69
C HIS A 662 -49.64 -21.42 7.88
N LEU A 663 -50.35 -22.50 7.54
CA LEU A 663 -49.82 -23.85 7.38
C LEU A 663 -49.33 -24.12 5.95
N GLU A 664 -49.42 -23.14 5.05
CA GLU A 664 -49.31 -23.37 3.61
C GLU A 664 -48.08 -22.72 2.93
N ASP A 665 -47.41 -21.73 3.55
CA ASP A 665 -46.30 -20.99 2.91
C ASP A 665 -45.00 -21.00 3.75
N ASP A 666 -44.01 -21.80 3.31
CA ASP A 666 -42.66 -21.93 3.89
C ASP A 666 -41.61 -21.04 3.17
N THR A 667 -42.09 -20.14 2.31
CA THR A 667 -41.30 -19.48 1.27
C THR A 667 -40.27 -18.48 1.86
N ASP A 668 -40.55 -17.90 3.02
CA ASP A 668 -39.66 -17.01 3.75
C ASP A 668 -38.53 -17.73 4.52
N LEU A 669 -38.77 -18.94 5.04
CA LEU A 669 -37.73 -19.74 5.69
C LEU A 669 -36.76 -20.28 4.65
N THR A 670 -37.28 -20.61 3.47
CA THR A 670 -36.47 -20.90 2.29
C THR A 670 -35.65 -19.68 1.89
N ALA A 671 -36.23 -18.48 1.87
CA ALA A 671 -35.50 -17.25 1.60
C ALA A 671 -34.43 -16.96 2.66
N LEU A 672 -34.73 -17.13 3.96
CA LEU A 672 -33.74 -17.03 5.05
C LEU A 672 -32.57 -18.01 4.86
N LEU A 673 -32.85 -19.26 4.52
CA LEU A 673 -31.81 -20.24 4.21
C LEU A 673 -30.96 -19.81 2.99
N ARG A 674 -31.55 -19.17 1.98
CA ARG A 674 -30.79 -18.61 0.85
C ARG A 674 -29.94 -17.41 1.28
N LEU A 675 -30.46 -16.50 2.11
CA LEU A 675 -29.73 -15.34 2.65
C LEU A 675 -28.51 -15.73 3.48
N LEU A 676 -28.60 -16.86 4.19
CA LEU A 676 -27.52 -17.43 4.99
C LEU A 676 -26.63 -18.41 4.20
N GLY A 677 -26.91 -18.67 2.91
CA GLY A 677 -26.16 -19.62 2.10
C GLY A 677 -26.29 -21.09 2.56
N CYS A 678 -27.37 -21.42 3.27
CA CYS A 678 -27.57 -22.71 3.95
C CYS A 678 -28.61 -23.61 3.24
N LEU A 679 -29.25 -23.17 2.16
CA LEU A 679 -30.37 -23.89 1.53
C LEU A 679 -29.98 -25.29 1.02
N ASP A 680 -28.83 -25.43 0.35
CA ASP A 680 -28.42 -26.73 -0.18
C ASP A 680 -27.99 -27.70 0.92
N ALA A 681 -27.33 -27.19 1.96
CA ALA A 681 -27.01 -27.97 3.17
C ALA A 681 -28.30 -28.46 3.85
N TYR A 682 -29.30 -27.58 4.00
CA TYR A 682 -30.60 -27.95 4.55
C TYR A 682 -31.28 -29.06 3.74
N ARG A 683 -31.30 -28.91 2.41
CA ARG A 683 -31.90 -29.92 1.50
C ARG A 683 -31.19 -31.27 1.61
N ARG A 684 -29.86 -31.26 1.72
CA ARG A 684 -29.04 -32.48 1.88
C ARG A 684 -29.33 -33.20 3.21
N GLU A 685 -29.45 -32.44 4.31
CA GLU A 685 -29.60 -32.96 5.66
C GLU A 685 -31.05 -33.39 5.98
N TYR A 686 -32.05 -32.56 5.68
CA TYR A 686 -33.42 -32.78 6.14
C TYR A 686 -34.39 -33.32 5.08
N ARG A 687 -34.09 -33.12 3.78
CA ARG A 687 -34.91 -33.58 2.64
C ARG A 687 -36.41 -33.29 2.77
N SER A 688 -36.74 -32.14 3.36
CA SER A 688 -38.12 -31.71 3.67
C SER A 688 -38.34 -30.27 3.27
N ARG A 689 -39.59 -29.79 3.44
CA ARG A 689 -39.88 -28.36 3.50
C ARG A 689 -39.10 -27.68 4.64
N ALA A 690 -38.98 -26.35 4.58
CA ALA A 690 -38.25 -25.58 5.57
C ALA A 690 -39.08 -25.46 6.86
N TYR A 691 -38.64 -26.12 7.93
CA TYR A 691 -39.28 -26.01 9.25
C TYR A 691 -38.39 -25.20 10.19
N LEU A 692 -38.99 -24.33 11.00
CA LEU A 692 -38.26 -23.40 11.86
C LEU A 692 -37.28 -24.13 12.81
N ASP A 693 -37.67 -25.23 13.44
CA ASP A 693 -36.82 -26.02 14.34
C ASP A 693 -35.58 -26.58 13.62
N ARG A 694 -35.75 -27.06 12.38
CA ARG A 694 -34.66 -27.60 11.56
C ARG A 694 -33.75 -26.50 11.02
N VAL A 695 -34.32 -25.38 10.59
CA VAL A 695 -33.57 -24.19 10.16
C VAL A 695 -32.70 -23.68 11.31
N ILE A 696 -33.27 -23.53 12.51
CA ILE A 696 -32.51 -23.11 13.68
C ILE A 696 -31.47 -24.16 14.08
N ARG A 697 -31.80 -25.46 14.08
CA ARG A 697 -30.82 -26.51 14.35
C ARG A 697 -29.60 -26.43 13.43
N LEU A 698 -29.84 -26.25 12.13
CA LEU A 698 -28.78 -26.12 11.12
C LEU A 698 -27.92 -24.87 11.35
N VAL A 699 -28.55 -23.69 11.48
CA VAL A 699 -27.84 -22.40 11.60
C VAL A 699 -27.17 -22.25 12.98
N TRP A 700 -27.68 -22.91 14.02
CA TRP A 700 -27.16 -22.77 15.37
C TRP A 700 -26.01 -23.74 15.68
N ARG A 701 -26.15 -25.02 15.32
CA ARG A 701 -25.30 -26.11 15.82
C ARG A 701 -24.47 -26.85 14.77
N ASN A 702 -24.63 -26.59 13.47
CA ASN A 702 -23.86 -27.35 12.48
C ASN A 702 -22.36 -26.98 12.54
N GLU A 703 -21.46 -27.94 12.72
CA GLU A 703 -20.02 -27.68 12.91
C GLU A 703 -19.25 -27.48 11.59
N ASP A 704 -19.84 -27.88 10.46
CA ASP A 704 -19.19 -27.94 9.15
C ASP A 704 -19.70 -26.87 8.17
N LEU A 705 -20.73 -26.12 8.57
CA LEU A 705 -21.43 -25.17 7.69
C LEU A 705 -20.95 -23.74 7.93
N PRO A 706 -20.35 -23.06 6.92
CA PRO A 706 -19.93 -21.65 7.04
C PRO A 706 -21.03 -20.70 7.50
N GLY A 707 -22.27 -21.04 7.18
CA GLY A 707 -23.46 -20.29 7.57
C GLY A 707 -23.99 -20.58 8.99
N SER A 708 -23.23 -21.26 9.87
CA SER A 708 -23.66 -21.54 11.24
C SER A 708 -22.91 -20.74 12.31
N PHE A 709 -23.53 -20.53 13.48
CA PHE A 709 -22.87 -19.90 14.63
C PHE A 709 -21.72 -20.74 15.17
N LEU A 710 -21.93 -22.06 15.33
CA LEU A 710 -20.93 -22.93 15.93
C LEU A 710 -19.65 -23.01 15.08
N TYR A 711 -19.79 -23.12 13.75
CA TYR A 711 -18.66 -23.10 12.82
C TYR A 711 -17.82 -21.82 12.96
N ASN A 712 -18.48 -20.66 12.96
CA ASN A 712 -17.77 -19.37 13.08
C ASN A 712 -17.13 -19.20 14.46
N LEU A 713 -17.76 -19.68 15.54
CA LEU A 713 -17.15 -19.68 16.86
C LEU A 713 -15.91 -20.60 16.95
N PHE A 714 -15.92 -21.74 16.27
CA PHE A 714 -14.73 -22.59 16.15
C PHE A 714 -13.62 -21.91 15.35
N ARG A 715 -13.93 -21.28 14.22
CA ARG A 715 -12.94 -20.47 13.48
C ARG A 715 -12.32 -19.38 14.34
N ILE A 716 -13.13 -18.66 15.11
CA ILE A 716 -12.62 -17.65 16.06
C ILE A 716 -11.69 -18.28 17.10
N ARG A 717 -12.09 -19.39 17.72
CA ARG A 717 -11.30 -20.11 18.72
C ARG A 717 -9.95 -20.55 18.14
N ASP A 718 -9.98 -21.14 16.95
CA ASP A 718 -8.80 -21.77 16.34
C ASP A 718 -7.85 -20.71 15.79
N SER A 719 -8.37 -19.58 15.28
CA SER A 719 -7.54 -18.41 14.94
C SER A 719 -6.88 -17.79 16.16
N LEU A 720 -7.58 -17.66 17.29
CA LEU A 720 -6.94 -17.19 18.53
C LEU A 720 -5.83 -18.15 18.99
N ARG A 721 -6.03 -19.46 18.89
CA ARG A 721 -4.97 -20.44 19.22
C ARG A 721 -3.75 -20.28 18.31
N ALA A 722 -3.95 -20.22 17.00
CA ALA A 722 -2.87 -20.04 16.04
C ALA A 722 -2.09 -18.73 16.28
N ILE A 723 -2.77 -17.63 16.62
CA ILE A 723 -2.09 -16.40 17.01
C ILE A 723 -1.23 -16.63 18.25
N GLU A 724 -1.75 -17.28 19.30
CA GLU A 724 -0.97 -17.55 20.53
C GLU A 724 0.25 -18.44 20.27
N ASP A 725 0.13 -19.43 19.38
CA ASP A 725 1.22 -20.32 19.00
C ASP A 725 2.34 -19.57 18.25
N ASP A 726 1.98 -18.61 17.39
CA ASP A 726 2.94 -17.73 16.69
C ASP A 726 3.51 -16.63 17.62
N THR A 727 2.85 -16.34 18.74
CA THR A 727 3.12 -15.17 19.61
C THR A 727 3.30 -15.56 21.10
N PRO A 728 4.29 -16.42 21.44
CA PRO A 728 4.36 -17.10 22.74
C PRO A 728 4.58 -16.17 23.93
N MET A 729 5.02 -14.92 23.73
CA MET A 729 5.23 -13.95 24.80
C MET A 729 3.92 -13.47 25.46
N HIS A 730 2.75 -13.70 24.85
CA HIS A 730 1.48 -13.12 25.32
C HIS A 730 0.29 -14.10 25.27
N SER A 731 0.01 -14.79 26.39
CA SER A 731 -1.14 -15.71 26.45
C SER A 731 -2.50 -15.02 26.29
N ASN A 732 -3.29 -15.49 25.33
CA ASN A 732 -4.64 -14.99 25.06
C ASN A 732 -5.75 -15.81 25.76
N ALA A 733 -5.39 -16.53 26.84
CA ALA A 733 -6.30 -17.32 27.65
C ALA A 733 -7.62 -16.62 28.05
N PRO A 734 -7.67 -15.29 28.34
CA PRO A 734 -8.94 -14.61 28.60
C PRO A 734 -9.90 -14.59 27.39
N LEU A 735 -9.38 -14.29 26.20
CA LEU A 735 -10.16 -14.27 24.94
C LEU A 735 -10.67 -15.68 24.63
N ARG A 736 -9.78 -16.68 24.69
CA ARG A 736 -10.13 -18.09 24.46
C ARG A 736 -11.21 -18.58 25.41
N ARG A 737 -11.10 -18.31 26.73
CA ARG A 737 -12.13 -18.68 27.73
C ARG A 737 -13.48 -18.06 27.41
N ARG A 738 -13.52 -16.85 26.86
CA ARG A 738 -14.77 -16.20 26.45
C ARG A 738 -15.39 -16.88 25.25
N VAL A 739 -14.61 -17.20 24.23
CA VAL A 739 -15.08 -17.95 23.06
C VAL A 739 -15.58 -19.34 23.47
N SER A 740 -14.85 -20.05 24.34
CA SER A 740 -15.31 -21.34 24.88
C SER A 740 -16.64 -21.24 25.64
N ARG A 741 -16.91 -20.15 26.36
CA ARG A 741 -18.23 -19.92 26.98
C ARG A 741 -19.33 -19.72 25.95
N MET A 742 -19.06 -19.01 24.85
CA MET A 742 -20.02 -18.84 23.76
C MET A 742 -20.31 -20.17 23.07
N ILE A 743 -19.27 -20.94 22.74
CA ILE A 743 -19.37 -22.30 22.17
C ILE A 743 -20.25 -23.17 23.05
N ASN A 744 -19.91 -23.30 24.34
CA ASN A 744 -20.64 -24.15 25.27
C ASN A 744 -22.12 -23.73 25.39
N ARG A 745 -22.40 -22.41 25.36
CA ARG A 745 -23.78 -21.92 25.42
C ARG A 745 -24.56 -22.21 24.14
N VAL A 746 -23.92 -22.10 22.97
CA VAL A 746 -24.52 -22.43 21.66
C VAL A 746 -24.79 -23.93 21.56
N GLU A 747 -23.85 -24.77 21.97
CA GLU A 747 -24.00 -26.24 22.02
C GLU A 747 -25.14 -26.65 22.95
N ASN A 748 -25.20 -26.11 24.17
CA ASN A 748 -26.17 -26.52 25.19
C ASN A 748 -27.52 -25.79 25.12
N PHE A 749 -27.75 -24.92 24.12
CA PHE A 749 -29.03 -24.23 23.98
C PHE A 749 -30.16 -25.23 23.65
N PRO A 750 -31.24 -25.34 24.45
CA PRO A 750 -32.23 -26.41 24.30
C PRO A 750 -33.19 -26.12 23.14
N ILE A 751 -32.75 -26.38 21.91
CA ILE A 751 -33.49 -26.12 20.66
C ILE A 751 -34.85 -26.83 20.69
N GLU A 752 -34.90 -28.07 21.17
CA GLU A 752 -36.11 -28.90 21.18
C GLU A 752 -37.20 -28.34 22.11
N GLU A 753 -36.81 -27.66 23.20
CA GLU A 753 -37.75 -27.01 24.11
C GLU A 753 -38.26 -25.67 23.58
N VAL A 754 -37.40 -24.94 22.86
CA VAL A 754 -37.69 -23.57 22.40
C VAL A 754 -38.38 -23.57 21.03
N PHE A 755 -38.01 -24.52 20.18
CA PHE A 755 -38.52 -24.74 18.84
C PHE A 755 -38.99 -26.20 18.71
N PRO A 756 -40.12 -26.57 19.35
CA PRO A 756 -40.60 -27.94 19.33
C PRO A 756 -40.86 -28.41 17.91
N ALA A 757 -40.20 -29.51 17.52
CA ALA A 757 -40.38 -30.16 16.23
C ALA A 757 -41.83 -30.63 16.09
N ARG A 758 -42.62 -29.97 15.24
CA ARG A 758 -43.95 -30.44 14.85
C ARG A 758 -43.81 -31.54 13.80
N MET A 759 -43.31 -32.71 14.21
CA MET A 759 -43.54 -33.94 13.47
C MET A 759 -44.71 -34.67 14.14
N VAL A 760 -45.67 -35.16 13.36
CA VAL A 760 -46.76 -36.08 13.71
C VAL A 760 -48.15 -35.49 14.06
N HIS A 761 -48.29 -34.38 14.78
CA HIS A 761 -49.63 -34.02 15.33
C HIS A 761 -50.53 -33.07 14.52
N LEU A 762 -50.05 -32.47 13.42
CA LEU A 762 -50.86 -31.55 12.61
C LEU A 762 -51.71 -32.25 11.55
N ASP A 763 -51.30 -33.43 11.07
CA ASP A 763 -52.14 -34.26 10.20
C ASP A 763 -53.40 -34.79 10.93
N PHE A 764 -53.43 -34.68 12.27
CA PHE A 764 -54.52 -35.15 13.14
C PHE A 764 -55.20 -34.04 13.96
N GLY A 765 -55.00 -32.76 13.61
CA GLY A 765 -55.79 -31.64 14.16
C GLY A 765 -55.71 -31.42 15.68
N SER A 766 -54.69 -31.97 16.36
CA SER A 766 -54.59 -31.94 17.83
C SER A 766 -53.19 -31.56 18.29
N GLY A 767 -52.87 -30.26 18.23
CA GLY A 767 -51.70 -29.68 18.87
C GLY A 767 -52.11 -28.55 19.79
N THR A 768 -51.87 -28.69 21.09
CA THR A 768 -52.16 -27.65 22.09
C THR A 768 -51.28 -26.42 21.94
N ASP A 769 -51.98 -25.29 21.90
CA ASP A 769 -51.53 -23.91 21.82
C ASP A 769 -50.65 -23.49 23.01
N GLN A 770 -49.50 -22.88 22.75
CA GLN A 770 -49.22 -21.48 23.06
C GLN A 770 -47.74 -21.17 22.79
N VAL A 771 -47.50 -20.31 21.80
CA VAL A 771 -46.30 -19.48 21.76
C VAL A 771 -46.30 -18.65 23.03
N HIS A 772 -45.48 -19.02 24.01
CA HIS A 772 -45.36 -18.21 25.20
C HIS A 772 -44.50 -16.99 24.86
N ALA A 773 -44.92 -15.79 25.27
CA ALA A 773 -44.05 -14.62 25.28
C ALA A 773 -42.71 -14.89 26.01
N LYS A 774 -42.65 -15.95 26.84
CA LYS A 774 -41.44 -16.49 27.45
C LYS A 774 -40.45 -17.11 26.44
N THR A 775 -40.93 -17.83 25.42
CA THR A 775 -40.11 -18.43 24.35
C THR A 775 -39.49 -17.36 23.46
N LEU A 776 -40.28 -16.39 23.03
CA LEU A 776 -39.81 -15.22 22.28
C LEU A 776 -38.73 -14.45 23.07
N ARG A 777 -39.02 -14.16 24.35
CA ARG A 777 -38.04 -13.53 25.25
C ARG A 777 -36.77 -14.35 25.39
N LYS A 778 -36.86 -15.68 25.50
CA LYS A 778 -35.69 -16.57 25.59
C LYS A 778 -34.83 -16.49 24.33
N VAL A 779 -35.40 -16.63 23.13
CA VAL A 779 -34.66 -16.54 21.87
C VAL A 779 -34.00 -15.17 21.69
N SER A 780 -34.77 -14.09 21.84
CA SER A 780 -34.23 -12.74 21.75
C SER A 780 -33.12 -12.50 22.79
N SER A 781 -33.29 -13.00 24.01
CA SER A 781 -32.24 -12.87 25.04
C SER A 781 -30.96 -13.61 24.71
N GLU A 782 -31.04 -14.77 24.05
CA GLU A 782 -29.87 -15.55 23.65
C GLU A 782 -29.13 -14.91 22.46
N LEU A 783 -29.87 -14.45 21.45
CA LEU A 783 -29.30 -13.71 20.32
C LEU A 783 -28.65 -12.40 20.79
N GLU A 784 -29.32 -11.65 21.67
CA GLU A 784 -28.76 -10.44 22.28
C GLU A 784 -27.51 -10.75 23.10
N TRP A 785 -27.53 -11.82 23.91
CA TRP A 785 -26.37 -12.22 24.69
C TRP A 785 -25.18 -12.59 23.81
N LEU A 786 -25.41 -13.35 22.74
CA LEU A 786 -24.36 -13.75 21.80
C LEU A 786 -23.79 -12.51 21.09
N ARG A 787 -24.66 -11.61 20.61
CA ARG A 787 -24.25 -10.33 20.00
C ARG A 787 -23.42 -9.47 20.96
N LYS A 788 -23.88 -9.24 22.20
CA LYS A 788 -23.11 -8.48 23.21
C LYS A 788 -21.78 -9.15 23.51
N SER A 789 -21.75 -10.47 23.55
CA SER A 789 -20.52 -11.24 23.79
C SER A 789 -19.52 -11.11 22.65
N LEU A 790 -19.98 -11.14 21.40
CA LEU A 790 -19.16 -10.91 20.20
C LEU A 790 -18.65 -9.47 20.11
N ARG A 791 -19.51 -8.47 20.34
CA ARG A 791 -19.10 -7.05 20.36
C ARG A 791 -18.06 -6.77 21.45
N SER A 792 -18.23 -7.39 22.62
CA SER A 792 -17.26 -7.25 23.70
C SER A 792 -16.00 -8.09 23.50
N LEU A 793 -16.05 -9.19 22.75
CA LEU A 793 -14.85 -9.89 22.28
C LEU A 793 -14.06 -9.02 21.31
N HIS A 794 -14.74 -8.38 20.36
CA HIS A 794 -14.14 -7.42 19.43
C HIS A 794 -13.38 -6.31 20.16
N GLY A 795 -14.01 -5.59 21.09
CA GLY A 795 -13.31 -4.53 21.84
C GLY A 795 -12.08 -5.03 22.61
N GLN A 796 -12.11 -6.28 23.13
CA GLN A 796 -10.93 -6.86 23.79
C GLN A 796 -9.82 -7.28 22.83
N ILE A 797 -10.14 -7.62 21.58
CA ILE A 797 -9.15 -7.85 20.53
C ILE A 797 -8.47 -6.52 20.20
N GLU A 798 -9.22 -5.43 20.07
CA GLU A 798 -8.68 -4.10 19.82
C GLU A 798 -7.77 -3.61 20.93
N ASP A 799 -8.24 -3.68 22.17
CA ASP A 799 -7.48 -3.28 23.35
C ASP A 799 -6.17 -4.06 23.50
N ARG A 800 -6.17 -5.32 23.08
CA ARG A 800 -5.03 -6.21 23.26
C ARG A 800 -4.00 -6.11 22.15
N TYR A 801 -4.45 -6.12 20.89
CA TYR A 801 -3.56 -6.27 19.74
C TYR A 801 -3.34 -4.96 18.98
N PHE A 802 -4.25 -3.99 19.08
CA PHE A 802 -4.20 -2.76 18.28
C PHE A 802 -3.82 -1.52 19.13
N ASN A 803 -4.26 -1.46 20.38
CA ASN A 803 -4.02 -0.33 21.28
C ASN A 803 -2.81 -0.55 22.20
N HIS A 804 -1.68 0.10 21.89
CA HIS A 804 -0.49 0.13 22.76
C HIS A 804 -0.46 1.30 23.75
N GLN A 805 -1.57 2.05 23.91
CA GLN A 805 -1.67 3.12 24.91
C GLN A 805 -1.82 2.58 26.34
N VAL A 806 -2.25 1.33 26.49
CA VAL A 806 -2.38 0.67 27.79
C VAL A 806 -1.10 -0.13 28.04
N GLY A 807 -0.02 0.59 28.34
CA GLY A 807 1.15 -0.03 28.96
C GLY A 807 0.70 -0.79 30.21
N ARG A 808 0.90 -2.10 30.22
CA ARG A 808 0.99 -2.87 31.47
C ARG A 808 2.46 -3.07 31.81
#